data_AF-G7Y5M0-F1
#
_entry.id   AF-G7Y5M0-F1
#
_cell.length_a   1.000
_cell.length_b   1.000
_cell.length_c   1.000
_cell.angle_alpha   90.00
_cell.angle_beta   90.00
_cell.angle_gamma   90.00
#
_symmetry.space_group_name_H-M   'P 1'
#
loop_
_entity.id
_entity.type
_entity.pdbx_description
1 polymer ?
#
loop_
_entity_poly.entity_id
_entity_poly.type
_entity_poly.pdbx_seq_one_letter_code
_entity_poly.pdbx_strand_id
1 'polypeptide(L)'
;MDLCNTTGTISLNTSHCQPVKSLDASLGELRVQQLQTGLTTLFGFNVLVTFDNVHYKTSGASAPVPTSTQESFVGLTCEECGKWCKSKAGLVAHHRVHDNDSVAISIKTRLRVLNWQAQQDESSSGGPDQTIGQIAAYSSEADDYSVWFKQTVDCAVSLLESHADSSLASVDLLAFARGLQSGIMTPEQVLSLLDLHASRTFPHTWKTVSRRRRQLAHRMPVNRKQIRRANYAAIQTLYHQRRKDAASAVLDGSWKDLYKGNCGLPPDAEQYWKQVLSAPKHVDSRPSRVIVPSDWSLIEPITGEEVGLHRNTLKRLDNYIRQSIRGWLRLPKDTPISYIHAGKQHGGLGIPSLSATIPMQRRVRMEKLLSSQCRVLRNVVNDSAFGKVVRDLSLPIRVHGSCVNTKEELVAAWGDSLHNSVDGRGLRELVASPLSNRWLVFPERVFSRIFIRGIQLRCNLLRTRVRSARHGHGGQTILCRGNCGQPESLVHILQFCWITHDARCARHNRVARELAKRLRRLGYTVFEELRAPTSTSFIKPDLIAVRERRATVIDVSIVSDGRGVTVWNEKKQKYGADEFSLAIISALRAIGCDVDFLVHQPMIISYRGICFPQSAKAVIGLGLSKVTVSDLCLLAIVGSLRTYDTFMRGTWR
;
A
#
# COMPACT_ATOMS: atom_id res chain seq x y z
N MET A 1 1.12 23.47 -60.91
CA MET A 1 0.69 24.54 -61.83
C MET A 1 -0.70 24.13 -62.28
N ASP A 2 -1.84 24.71 -61.91
CA ASP A 2 -2.24 25.96 -61.21
C ASP A 2 -3.63 25.69 -60.54
N LEU A 3 -3.91 26.09 -59.29
CA LEU A 3 -4.75 27.24 -58.82
C LEU A 3 -6.14 27.35 -59.53
N CYS A 4 -7.31 27.60 -58.92
CA CYS A 4 -7.66 28.31 -57.68
C CYS A 4 -9.17 28.14 -57.31
N ASN A 5 -9.48 28.22 -56.00
CA ASN A 5 -10.66 28.70 -55.24
C ASN A 5 -12.06 28.98 -55.84
N THR A 6 -13.11 28.69 -55.04
CA THR A 6 -14.25 29.60 -54.79
C THR A 6 -15.00 29.28 -53.47
N THR A 7 -15.41 30.35 -52.81
CA THR A 7 -16.04 30.51 -51.49
C THR A 7 -17.57 30.40 -51.51
N GLY A 8 -18.20 30.01 -50.40
CA GLY A 8 -19.67 30.06 -50.22
C GLY A 8 -20.09 30.48 -48.80
N THR A 9 -20.72 31.64 -48.69
CA THR A 9 -21.42 32.23 -47.54
C THR A 9 -22.92 31.90 -47.59
N ILE A 10 -23.56 31.56 -46.47
CA ILE A 10 -25.04 31.57 -46.33
C ILE A 10 -25.46 32.22 -45.00
N SER A 11 -26.49 33.04 -45.12
CA SER A 11 -27.11 33.99 -44.21
C SER A 11 -28.14 33.39 -43.24
N LEU A 12 -28.35 34.11 -42.13
CA LEU A 12 -29.31 33.86 -41.04
C LEU A 12 -30.71 34.39 -41.38
N ASN A 13 -31.74 33.69 -40.91
CA ASN A 13 -33.13 34.16 -40.89
C ASN A 13 -33.66 34.24 -39.44
N THR A 14 -34.35 35.33 -39.14
CA THR A 14 -34.94 35.71 -37.85
C THR A 14 -36.45 35.90 -37.98
N SER A 15 -37.22 35.38 -37.03
CA SER A 15 -38.59 35.81 -36.64
C SER A 15 -39.03 34.95 -35.45
N HIS A 16 -39.90 35.32 -34.50
CA HIS A 16 -40.40 36.56 -33.93
C HIS A 16 -40.98 36.13 -32.55
N CYS A 17 -40.83 36.92 -31.49
CA CYS A 17 -41.53 36.70 -30.20
C CYS A 17 -42.06 38.03 -29.67
N GLN A 18 -43.30 38.01 -29.18
CA GLN A 18 -43.98 39.09 -28.46
C GLN A 18 -45.00 38.48 -27.47
N PRO A 19 -45.39 39.21 -26.39
CA PRO A 19 -45.08 38.83 -25.01
C PRO A 19 -46.35 38.66 -24.14
N VAL A 20 -46.22 38.33 -22.85
CA VAL A 20 -47.10 38.86 -21.78
C VAL A 20 -46.69 38.41 -20.34
N LYS A 21 -46.61 39.44 -19.48
CA LYS A 21 -46.86 39.56 -18.02
C LYS A 21 -45.85 39.07 -16.96
N SER A 22 -45.37 40.07 -16.23
CA SER A 22 -44.72 40.11 -14.93
C SER A 22 -45.62 39.70 -13.77
N LEU A 23 -45.06 38.98 -12.79
CA LEU A 23 -45.49 38.97 -11.40
C LEU A 23 -44.26 38.70 -10.51
N ASP A 24 -44.15 39.50 -9.46
CA ASP A 24 -42.96 39.65 -8.61
C ASP A 24 -42.97 38.71 -7.39
N ALA A 25 -41.76 38.32 -6.99
CA ALA A 25 -41.28 37.88 -5.68
C ALA A 25 -41.91 36.69 -4.91
N SER A 26 -41.10 35.65 -4.66
CA SER A 26 -40.48 35.41 -3.34
C SER A 26 -39.48 34.23 -3.39
N LEU A 27 -38.36 34.42 -2.68
CA LEU A 27 -37.19 33.53 -2.65
C LEU A 27 -37.48 32.18 -2.00
N GLY A 28 -37.13 31.10 -2.69
CA GLY A 28 -36.96 29.77 -2.11
C GLY A 28 -36.78 28.71 -3.18
N GLU A 29 -35.54 28.23 -3.34
CA GLU A 29 -35.16 27.07 -4.15
C GLU A 29 -35.30 27.18 -5.68
N LEU A 30 -34.16 27.37 -6.37
CA LEU A 30 -34.03 26.95 -7.75
C LEU A 30 -32.70 26.21 -7.99
N ARG A 31 -32.89 24.94 -8.37
CA ARG A 31 -31.95 24.08 -9.07
C ARG A 31 -31.32 24.84 -10.25
N VAL A 32 -30.00 24.73 -10.41
CA VAL A 32 -29.33 25.04 -11.69
C VAL A 32 -28.59 23.79 -12.15
N GLN A 33 -29.10 23.19 -13.22
CA GLN A 33 -28.36 22.27 -14.06
C GLN A 33 -27.33 23.06 -14.88
N GLN A 34 -26.07 22.68 -14.70
CA GLN A 34 -24.95 22.66 -15.65
C GLN A 34 -24.81 23.82 -16.65
N LEU A 35 -23.76 24.62 -16.43
CA LEU A 35 -22.72 24.93 -17.42
C LEU A 35 -21.54 25.60 -16.72
N GLN A 36 -20.61 24.79 -16.20
CA GLN A 36 -19.21 25.21 -16.03
C GLN A 36 -18.32 23.98 -15.89
N THR A 37 -17.80 23.56 -17.04
CA THR A 37 -16.68 22.65 -17.19
C THR A 37 -15.38 23.39 -16.83
N GLY A 38 -14.70 22.91 -15.78
CA GLY A 38 -13.32 23.28 -15.47
C GLY A 38 -13.11 23.66 -14.01
N LEU A 39 -12.23 22.93 -13.33
CA LEU A 39 -11.63 23.25 -12.01
C LEU A 39 -12.47 23.04 -10.74
N THR A 40 -12.93 21.81 -10.43
CA THR A 40 -13.31 21.45 -9.03
C THR A 40 -13.23 19.94 -8.71
N THR A 41 -12.20 19.22 -9.18
CA THR A 41 -11.91 17.87 -8.66
C THR A 41 -10.41 17.64 -8.51
N LEU A 42 -9.79 18.35 -7.56
CA LEU A 42 -8.41 18.09 -7.18
C LEU A 42 -8.06 18.40 -5.72
N PHE A 43 -9.03 18.44 -4.80
CA PHE A 43 -8.73 18.37 -3.36
C PHE A 43 -9.82 17.56 -2.65
N GLY A 44 -9.40 16.43 -2.09
CA GLY A 44 -10.25 15.45 -1.44
C GLY A 44 -9.38 14.37 -0.79
N PHE A 45 -8.46 14.79 0.08
CA PHE A 45 -7.72 13.91 0.97
C PHE A 45 -7.73 14.53 2.37
N ASN A 46 -8.65 14.05 3.22
CA ASN A 46 -8.48 14.12 4.67
C ASN A 46 -7.84 12.79 5.09
N VAL A 47 -6.52 12.79 5.29
CA VAL A 47 -5.80 11.73 6.00
C VAL A 47 -5.01 12.42 7.11
N LEU A 48 -5.50 12.27 8.33
CA LEU A 48 -4.81 12.64 9.56
C LEU A 48 -3.54 11.77 9.67
N VAL A 49 -2.37 12.39 9.67
CA VAL A 49 -1.07 11.73 9.86
C VAL A 49 -0.74 11.76 11.35
N THR A 50 -0.60 10.58 11.97
CA THR A 50 0.09 10.43 13.26
C THR A 50 1.43 9.73 12.99
N PHE A 51 2.52 10.37 13.39
CA PHE A 51 3.87 9.81 13.33
C PHE A 51 4.08 8.90 14.54
N ASP A 52 4.40 7.63 14.30
CA ASP A 52 5.03 6.77 15.30
C ASP A 52 6.29 6.13 14.71
N ASN A 53 7.38 6.31 15.43
CA ASN A 53 8.70 5.76 15.15
C ASN A 53 8.73 4.26 15.47
N VAL A 54 9.15 3.42 14.53
CA VAL A 54 9.50 2.01 14.78
C VAL A 54 10.90 1.74 14.24
N HIS A 55 11.82 1.49 15.17
CA HIS A 55 13.17 0.97 14.92
C HIS A 55 13.12 -0.51 14.53
N TYR A 56 13.97 -0.94 13.59
CA TYR A 56 14.42 -2.33 13.52
C TYR A 56 15.89 -2.44 13.11
N LYS A 57 16.60 -3.27 13.88
CA LYS A 57 18.01 -3.67 13.75
C LYS A 57 18.25 -4.49 12.46
N THR A 58 19.46 -4.36 11.90
CA THR A 58 20.03 -5.31 10.92
C THR A 58 21.36 -5.85 11.42
N SER A 59 21.46 -7.17 11.52
CA SER A 59 22.70 -7.94 11.69
C SER A 59 23.24 -8.38 10.33
N GLY A 60 24.55 -8.23 10.13
CA GLY A 60 25.27 -8.70 8.94
C GLY A 60 25.89 -10.09 9.13
N ALA A 61 26.32 -10.69 8.02
CA ALA A 61 27.34 -11.73 7.99
C ALA A 61 28.06 -11.70 6.63
N SER A 62 29.32 -12.10 6.69
CA SER A 62 30.47 -11.62 5.92
C SER A 62 30.85 -12.50 4.73
N ALA A 63 31.65 -11.94 3.83
CA ALA A 63 32.27 -12.58 2.66
C ALA A 63 33.38 -13.60 3.00
N PRO A 64 34.06 -14.18 1.99
CA PRO A 64 35.45 -13.77 1.80
C PRO A 64 35.90 -13.54 0.34
N VAL A 65 36.97 -12.73 0.24
CA VAL A 65 37.81 -12.33 -0.92
C VAL A 65 39.11 -13.18 -0.86
N PRO A 66 40.03 -13.21 -1.87
CA PRO A 66 41.04 -12.14 -2.10
C PRO A 66 41.34 -11.92 -3.62
N THR A 67 42.10 -10.92 -4.12
CA THR A 67 43.41 -10.40 -3.65
C THR A 67 43.84 -9.11 -4.40
N SER A 68 44.68 -8.31 -3.72
CA SER A 68 45.71 -7.36 -4.23
C SER A 68 45.21 -6.02 -4.82
N THR A 69 45.71 -4.83 -4.44
CA THR A 69 47.12 -4.39 -4.33
C THR A 69 47.27 -3.22 -3.32
N GLN A 70 48.48 -3.07 -2.74
CA GLN A 70 48.87 -2.19 -1.62
C GLN A 70 49.04 -0.70 -1.96
N GLU A 71 48.69 0.17 -1.01
CA GLU A 71 49.27 1.52 -0.79
C GLU A 71 49.46 1.75 0.74
N SER A 72 50.45 2.58 1.08
CA SER A 72 51.11 2.73 2.39
C SER A 72 50.27 3.33 3.52
N PHE A 73 50.47 2.81 4.74
CA PHE A 73 49.65 3.07 5.93
C PHE A 73 50.30 4.07 6.90
N VAL A 74 49.62 5.19 7.18
CA VAL A 74 49.84 6.00 8.40
C VAL A 74 48.82 5.53 9.43
N GLY A 75 49.28 4.87 10.50
CA GLY A 75 48.39 4.30 11.52
C GLY A 75 47.81 5.36 12.46
N LEU A 76 46.56 5.18 12.86
CA LEU A 76 45.82 6.08 13.77
C LEU A 76 45.49 5.35 15.07
N THR A 77 45.81 5.93 16.22
CA THR A 77 45.51 5.38 17.55
C THR A 77 44.22 5.96 18.13
N CYS A 78 43.41 5.12 18.76
CA CYS A 78 42.24 5.57 19.52
C CYS A 78 42.68 6.26 20.82
N GLU A 79 42.22 7.49 21.05
CA GLU A 79 42.61 8.27 22.23
C GLU A 79 41.95 7.76 23.52
N GLU A 80 40.83 7.04 23.43
CA GLU A 80 40.07 6.52 24.59
C GLU A 80 40.64 5.21 25.15
N CYS A 81 41.27 4.38 24.32
CA CYS A 81 41.81 3.07 24.76
C CYS A 81 43.20 2.73 24.20
N GLY A 82 43.85 3.66 23.49
CA GLY A 82 45.21 3.52 22.97
C GLY A 82 45.37 2.57 21.77
N LYS A 83 44.28 1.98 21.26
CA LYS A 83 44.38 0.91 20.26
C LYS A 83 44.75 1.43 18.88
N TRP A 84 45.79 0.85 18.29
CA TRP A 84 46.31 1.21 16.97
C TRP A 84 45.45 0.63 15.83
N CYS A 85 45.00 1.49 14.93
CA CYS A 85 44.14 1.17 13.80
C CYS A 85 44.83 1.53 12.48
N LYS A 86 44.83 0.57 11.53
CA LYS A 86 45.49 0.73 10.22
C LYS A 86 44.82 1.75 9.31
N SER A 87 43.56 2.14 9.53
CA SER A 87 42.88 3.12 8.68
C SER A 87 41.83 3.91 9.45
N LYS A 88 41.47 5.10 8.95
CA LYS A 88 40.43 5.96 9.55
C LYS A 88 39.07 5.26 9.61
N ALA A 89 38.75 4.44 8.60
CA ALA A 89 37.54 3.62 8.62
C ALA A 89 37.59 2.53 9.71
N GLY A 90 38.78 1.95 9.95
CA GLY A 90 39.01 1.02 11.05
C GLY A 90 38.85 1.68 12.42
N LEU A 91 39.35 2.91 12.59
CA LEU A 91 39.18 3.69 13.83
C LEU A 91 37.71 4.05 14.06
N VAL A 92 36.98 4.49 13.03
CA VAL A 92 35.55 4.80 13.12
C VAL A 92 34.70 3.56 13.41
N ALA A 93 35.08 2.40 12.87
CA ALA A 93 34.45 1.14 13.23
C ALA A 93 34.77 0.73 14.67
N HIS A 94 36.00 0.99 15.13
CA HIS A 94 36.42 0.70 16.50
C HIS A 94 35.76 1.61 17.54
N HIS A 95 35.49 2.89 17.23
CA HIS A 95 34.74 3.79 18.11
C HIS A 95 33.31 3.29 18.40
N ARG A 96 32.76 2.40 17.55
CA ARG A 96 31.48 1.72 17.83
C ARG A 96 31.57 0.63 18.90
N VAL A 97 32.76 0.30 19.37
CA VAL A 97 32.95 -0.58 20.54
C VAL A 97 32.70 0.20 21.85
N HIS A 98 32.78 1.53 21.81
CA HIS A 98 32.41 2.44 22.90
C HIS A 98 30.93 2.88 22.83
N ASP A 99 30.16 2.41 21.84
CA ASP A 99 28.77 2.85 21.54
C ASP A 99 27.69 2.25 22.45
N ASN A 100 27.99 2.02 23.73
CA ASN A 100 26.95 1.87 24.75
C ASN A 100 26.72 3.16 25.55
N ASP A 101 27.67 4.11 25.51
CA ASP A 101 27.55 5.36 26.28
C ASP A 101 26.95 6.52 25.46
N SER A 102 26.97 6.46 24.11
CA SER A 102 26.48 7.55 23.26
C SER A 102 24.94 7.63 23.13
N VAL A 103 24.23 6.52 23.39
CA VAL A 103 22.75 6.48 23.36
C VAL A 103 22.16 7.22 24.56
N ALA A 104 22.79 7.12 25.73
CA ALA A 104 22.37 7.82 26.95
C ALA A 104 22.58 9.34 26.83
N ILE A 105 23.71 9.77 26.26
CA ILE A 105 24.02 11.19 26.01
C ILE A 105 23.04 11.79 24.98
N SER A 106 22.67 11.06 23.94
CA SER A 106 21.70 11.50 22.91
C SER A 106 20.27 11.66 23.46
N ILE A 107 19.87 10.82 24.42
CA ILE A 107 18.57 10.92 25.11
C ILE A 107 18.60 12.07 26.12
N LYS A 108 19.66 12.23 26.93
CA LYS A 108 19.83 13.37 27.85
C LYS A 108 19.86 14.72 27.12
N THR A 109 20.52 14.79 25.96
CA THR A 109 20.58 16.00 25.13
C THR A 109 19.22 16.35 24.51
N ARG A 110 18.39 15.36 24.17
CA ARG A 110 17.03 15.57 23.66
C ARG A 110 16.03 15.98 24.73
N LEU A 111 16.23 15.56 25.99
CA LEU A 111 15.39 15.97 27.11
C LEU A 111 15.73 17.37 27.64
N ARG A 112 17.00 17.82 27.52
CA ARG A 112 17.39 19.22 27.83
C ARG A 112 16.81 20.28 26.89
N VAL A 113 16.35 19.90 25.69
CA VAL A 113 15.75 20.82 24.71
C VAL A 113 14.25 21.04 24.94
N LEU A 114 13.60 20.19 25.74
CA LEU A 114 12.20 20.33 26.13
C LEU A 114 12.11 20.99 27.51
N ASN A 115 12.32 22.31 27.52
CA ASN A 115 12.15 23.15 28.70
C ASN A 115 10.65 23.29 29.02
N TRP A 116 10.06 22.28 29.67
CA TRP A 116 8.72 22.40 30.26
C TRP A 116 8.86 22.98 31.67
N GLN A 117 8.88 24.31 31.75
CA GLN A 117 8.64 25.02 33.01
C GLN A 117 7.14 24.93 33.30
N ALA A 118 6.77 24.25 34.38
CA ALA A 118 5.43 24.33 34.94
C ALA A 118 5.21 25.79 35.40
N GLN A 119 4.14 26.42 34.89
CA GLN A 119 3.62 27.66 35.45
C GLN A 119 3.42 27.46 36.96
N GLN A 120 4.15 28.21 37.77
CA GLN A 120 3.78 28.46 39.15
C GLN A 120 2.81 29.64 39.15
N ASP A 121 1.68 29.46 39.80
CA ASP A 121 0.71 30.51 40.07
C ASP A 121 1.37 31.66 40.86
N GLU A 122 1.12 32.89 40.41
CA GLU A 122 1.52 34.09 41.13
C GLU A 122 0.76 34.19 42.46
N SER A 123 1.50 34.25 43.57
CA SER A 123 1.05 34.84 44.83
C SER A 123 2.24 35.44 45.58
N SER A 124 2.23 36.78 45.63
CA SER A 124 2.84 37.68 46.61
C SER A 124 4.37 37.75 46.83
N SER A 125 4.85 38.97 46.54
CA SER A 125 5.73 39.84 47.36
C SER A 125 7.24 39.59 47.43
N GLY A 126 8.00 40.54 46.86
CA GLY A 126 9.01 41.28 47.62
C GLY A 126 10.46 41.26 47.13
N GLY A 127 10.82 42.24 46.27
CA GLY A 127 12.06 43.03 46.37
C GLY A 127 13.42 42.40 46.01
N PRO A 128 14.42 43.21 45.62
CA PRO A 128 15.49 42.80 44.69
C PRO A 128 16.84 42.55 45.37
N ASP A 129 17.75 41.88 44.66
CA ASP A 129 19.05 42.43 44.20
C ASP A 129 20.19 41.39 44.12
N GLN A 130 21.09 41.62 43.16
CA GLN A 130 22.54 41.30 43.18
C GLN A 130 23.12 39.89 42.81
N THR A 131 23.78 39.90 41.63
CA THR A 131 25.22 39.56 41.40
C THR A 131 25.63 38.18 40.85
N ILE A 132 26.07 38.21 39.59
CA ILE A 132 27.32 37.66 38.99
C ILE A 132 27.94 36.41 39.66
N GLY A 133 28.20 35.36 38.84
CA GLY A 133 29.40 34.53 39.09
C GLY A 133 29.41 33.11 38.54
N GLN A 134 30.17 32.93 37.46
CA GLN A 134 31.12 31.83 37.23
C GLN A 134 30.64 30.41 36.88
N ILE A 135 31.20 29.97 35.75
CA ILE A 135 31.32 28.60 35.24
C ILE A 135 32.40 27.84 36.03
N ALA A 136 32.08 26.66 36.55
CA ALA A 136 32.93 25.48 36.82
C ALA A 136 32.11 24.52 37.72
N ALA A 137 32.11 23.20 37.66
CA ALA A 137 32.96 22.20 37.05
C ALA A 137 32.15 20.90 36.87
N TYR A 138 32.71 19.96 36.11
CA TYR A 138 32.29 18.55 36.00
C TYR A 138 31.92 17.94 37.37
N SER A 139 30.70 17.40 37.52
CA SER A 139 30.36 16.41 38.55
C SER A 139 29.98 15.10 37.88
N SER A 140 30.51 14.00 38.44
CA SER A 140 30.48 12.65 37.87
C SER A 140 29.05 12.09 37.70
N GLU A 141 28.84 11.28 36.66
CA GLU A 141 27.54 10.65 36.34
C GLU A 141 26.98 9.73 37.44
N ALA A 142 27.80 9.36 38.43
CA ALA A 142 27.38 8.56 39.58
C ALA A 142 26.43 9.31 40.53
N ASP A 143 26.61 10.63 40.68
CA ASP A 143 25.75 11.44 41.56
C ASP A 143 24.33 11.55 40.99
N ASP A 144 24.21 11.66 39.67
CA ASP A 144 22.94 11.84 38.93
C ASP A 144 22.02 10.61 39.06
N TYR A 145 22.58 9.38 39.03
CA TYR A 145 21.80 8.16 39.22
C TYR A 145 21.37 7.96 40.67
N SER A 146 22.26 8.26 41.63
CA SER A 146 21.94 8.12 43.06
C SER A 146 20.83 9.07 43.50
N VAL A 147 20.82 10.30 42.98
CA VAL A 147 19.78 11.29 43.24
C VAL A 147 18.45 10.86 42.61
N TRP A 148 18.45 10.44 41.34
CA TRP A 148 17.23 9.96 40.67
C TRP A 148 16.67 8.71 41.34
N PHE A 149 17.52 7.75 41.71
CA PHE A 149 17.13 6.51 42.36
C PHE A 149 16.47 6.80 43.72
N LYS A 150 17.09 7.65 44.54
CA LYS A 150 16.55 8.05 45.83
C LYS A 150 15.19 8.76 45.69
N GLN A 151 15.08 9.74 44.78
CA GLN A 151 13.82 10.44 44.50
C GLN A 151 12.71 9.50 44.03
N THR A 152 13.06 8.50 43.22
CA THR A 152 12.10 7.51 42.71
C THR A 152 11.58 6.60 43.83
N VAL A 153 12.47 6.16 44.73
CA VAL A 153 12.10 5.34 45.90
C VAL A 153 11.25 6.16 46.88
N ASP A 154 11.63 7.41 47.15
CA ASP A 154 10.87 8.30 48.05
C ASP A 154 9.45 8.56 47.52
N CYS A 155 9.32 8.78 46.21
CA CYS A 155 8.02 8.94 45.55
C CYS A 155 7.18 7.66 45.61
N ALA A 156 7.80 6.49 45.39
CA ALA A 156 7.11 5.20 45.50
C ALA A 156 6.59 4.93 46.91
N VAL A 157 7.37 5.26 47.95
CA VAL A 157 6.93 5.16 49.36
C VAL A 157 5.73 6.09 49.60
N SER A 158 5.81 7.35 49.19
CA SER A 158 4.72 8.32 49.37
C SER A 158 3.42 7.91 48.66
N LEU A 159 3.53 7.33 47.46
CA LEU A 159 2.37 6.81 46.71
C LEU A 159 1.74 5.58 47.38
N LEU A 160 2.56 4.65 47.86
CA LEU A 160 2.09 3.44 48.53
C LEU A 160 1.51 3.74 49.93
N GLU A 161 1.99 4.79 50.61
CA GLU A 161 1.42 5.27 51.88
C GLU A 161 0.08 5.97 51.69
N SER A 162 -0.07 6.73 50.61
CA SER A 162 -1.31 7.48 50.32
C SER A 162 -2.43 6.61 49.74
N HIS A 163 -2.10 5.46 49.13
CA HIS A 163 -3.06 4.60 48.43
C HIS A 163 -2.87 3.12 48.76
N ALA A 164 -3.31 2.70 49.95
CA ALA A 164 -3.30 1.30 50.35
C ALA A 164 -4.41 0.51 49.63
N ASP A 165 -4.05 -0.26 48.60
CA ASP A 165 -4.93 -1.21 47.91
C ASP A 165 -4.66 -2.64 48.38
N SER A 166 -5.69 -3.31 48.91
CA SER A 166 -5.61 -4.71 49.37
C SER A 166 -5.49 -5.70 48.22
N SER A 167 -5.97 -5.36 47.02
CA SER A 167 -5.91 -6.22 45.83
C SER A 167 -4.49 -6.34 45.25
N LEU A 168 -3.66 -5.33 45.51
CA LEU A 168 -2.26 -5.29 45.10
C LEU A 168 -1.30 -5.75 46.21
N ALA A 169 -1.81 -6.18 47.37
CA ALA A 169 -0.99 -6.42 48.56
C ALA A 169 0.05 -5.30 48.79
N SER A 170 -0.42 -4.05 48.70
CA SER A 170 0.39 -2.82 48.72
C SER A 170 1.28 -2.67 49.96
N VAL A 171 0.94 -3.35 51.06
CA VAL A 171 1.75 -3.45 52.29
C VAL A 171 3.11 -4.11 52.03
N ASP A 172 3.15 -5.18 51.22
CA ASP A 172 4.40 -5.87 50.89
C ASP A 172 5.28 -5.00 49.99
N LEU A 173 4.66 -4.30 49.03
CA LEU A 173 5.37 -3.35 48.14
C LEU A 173 5.93 -2.17 48.91
N LEU A 174 5.19 -1.66 49.91
CA LEU A 174 5.65 -0.58 50.78
C LEU A 174 6.84 -1.04 51.64
N ALA A 175 6.81 -2.29 52.14
CA ALA A 175 7.93 -2.87 52.88
C ALA A 175 9.19 -2.99 52.01
N PHE A 176 9.06 -3.38 50.74
CA PHE A 176 10.19 -3.44 49.80
C PHE A 176 10.75 -2.04 49.51
N ALA A 177 9.88 -1.05 49.26
CA ALA A 177 10.28 0.33 48.99
C ALA A 177 10.99 0.97 50.19
N ARG A 178 10.49 0.77 51.41
CA ARG A 178 11.16 1.23 52.65
C ARG A 178 12.46 0.47 52.93
N GLY A 179 12.53 -0.82 52.62
CA GLY A 179 13.76 -1.62 52.70
C GLY A 179 14.85 -1.11 51.76
N LEU A 180 14.46 -0.63 50.58
CA LEU A 180 15.35 0.00 49.60
C LEU A 180 15.76 1.43 50.03
N GLN A 181 14.83 2.20 50.61
CA GLN A 181 15.07 3.56 51.11
C GLN A 181 16.03 3.60 52.30
N SER A 182 15.91 2.63 53.22
CA SER A 182 16.77 2.48 54.40
C SER A 182 18.11 1.80 54.11
N GLY A 183 18.32 1.32 52.88
CA GLY A 183 19.53 0.60 52.48
C GLY A 183 19.69 -0.79 53.10
N ILE A 184 18.64 -1.32 53.75
CA ILE A 184 18.63 -2.66 54.36
C ILE A 184 18.61 -3.75 53.28
N MET A 185 17.97 -3.47 52.13
CA MET A 185 17.85 -4.39 51.01
C MET A 185 18.57 -3.87 49.77
N THR A 186 19.28 -4.75 49.07
CA THR A 186 19.91 -4.38 47.79
C THR A 186 18.87 -4.37 46.66
N PRO A 187 19.10 -3.59 45.57
CA PRO A 187 18.19 -3.55 44.43
C PRO A 187 17.90 -4.92 43.80
N GLU A 188 18.87 -5.83 43.78
CA GLU A 188 18.73 -7.18 43.22
C GLU A 188 17.83 -8.07 44.09
N GLN A 189 17.88 -7.89 45.41
CA GLN A 189 17.01 -8.60 46.36
C GLN A 189 15.57 -8.12 46.21
N VAL A 190 15.35 -6.80 46.10
CA VAL A 190 14.03 -6.22 45.89
C VAL A 190 13.44 -6.66 44.55
N LEU A 191 14.23 -6.73 43.48
CA LEU A 191 13.78 -7.22 42.18
C LEU A 191 13.25 -8.67 42.27
N SER A 192 13.98 -9.54 42.96
CA SER A 192 13.58 -10.94 43.14
C SER A 192 12.27 -11.07 43.95
N LEU A 193 12.07 -10.20 44.94
CA LEU A 193 10.84 -10.15 45.73
C LEU A 193 9.66 -9.55 44.96
N LEU A 194 9.91 -8.57 44.10
CA LEU A 194 8.89 -8.00 43.20
C LEU A 194 8.39 -9.05 42.20
N ASP A 195 9.27 -9.87 41.63
CA ASP A 195 8.88 -10.96 40.73
C ASP A 195 8.04 -12.03 41.45
N LEU A 196 8.40 -12.36 42.70
CA LEU A 196 7.63 -13.28 43.52
C LEU A 196 6.26 -12.71 43.90
N HIS A 197 6.21 -11.43 44.28
CA HIS A 197 4.98 -10.70 44.55
C HIS A 197 4.08 -10.66 43.31
N ALA A 198 4.60 -10.27 42.15
CA ALA A 198 3.85 -10.23 40.89
C ALA A 198 3.26 -11.60 40.52
N SER A 199 4.00 -12.68 40.77
CA SER A 199 3.53 -14.05 40.50
C SER A 199 2.39 -14.50 41.44
N ARG A 200 2.35 -13.96 42.67
CA ARG A 200 1.31 -14.25 43.67
C ARG A 200 0.06 -13.38 43.48
N THR A 201 0.26 -12.08 43.24
CA THR A 201 -0.81 -11.08 43.10
C THR A 201 -1.50 -11.19 41.74
N PHE A 202 -0.76 -11.56 40.68
CA PHE A 202 -1.28 -11.76 39.33
C PHE A 202 -1.02 -13.19 38.83
N PRO A 203 -1.71 -14.21 39.36
CA PRO A 203 -1.55 -15.58 38.87
C PRO A 203 -1.85 -15.60 37.38
N HIS A 204 -0.98 -16.24 36.59
CA HIS A 204 -1.03 -16.27 35.12
C HIS A 204 -2.32 -16.91 34.58
N THR A 205 -3.43 -16.18 34.60
CA THR A 205 -4.68 -16.52 33.92
C THR A 205 -4.71 -15.82 32.56
N TRP A 206 -3.69 -16.08 31.73
CA TRP A 206 -3.76 -15.71 30.33
C TRP A 206 -4.60 -16.75 29.58
N LYS A 207 -5.93 -16.63 29.67
CA LYS A 207 -6.83 -17.35 28.76
C LYS A 207 -6.79 -16.65 27.41
N THR A 208 -6.11 -17.27 26.43
CA THR A 208 -6.14 -16.77 25.05
C THR A 208 -7.58 -16.69 24.57
N VAL A 209 -8.04 -15.49 24.23
CA VAL A 209 -9.26 -15.28 23.46
C VAL A 209 -9.11 -16.07 22.16
N SER A 210 -9.85 -17.16 22.04
CA SER A 210 -9.91 -17.93 20.79
C SER A 210 -10.42 -16.98 19.71
N ARG A 211 -9.57 -16.62 18.75
CA ARG A 211 -10.02 -15.95 17.52
C ARG A 211 -11.17 -16.77 16.95
N ARG A 212 -12.36 -16.16 16.82
CA ARG A 212 -13.55 -16.75 16.18
C ARG A 212 -13.11 -17.51 14.93
N ARG A 213 -13.11 -18.85 15.06
CA ARG A 213 -12.94 -19.76 13.94
C ARG A 213 -14.16 -19.53 13.05
N ARG A 214 -13.94 -19.31 11.75
CA ARG A 214 -15.03 -19.43 10.78
C ARG A 214 -15.66 -20.79 11.02
N GLN A 215 -16.92 -20.82 11.46
CA GLN A 215 -17.74 -22.01 11.39
C GLN A 215 -17.86 -22.35 9.90
N LEU A 216 -16.93 -23.18 9.41
CA LEU A 216 -17.19 -24.00 8.25
C LEU A 216 -18.30 -24.93 8.69
N ALA A 217 -19.53 -24.61 8.31
CA ALA A 217 -20.63 -25.56 8.29
C ALA A 217 -20.29 -26.66 7.26
N HIS A 218 -19.31 -27.50 7.60
CA HIS A 218 -19.10 -28.76 6.90
C HIS A 218 -20.13 -29.74 7.47
N ARG A 219 -20.91 -30.35 6.57
CA ARG A 219 -21.83 -31.46 6.85
C ARG A 219 -21.20 -32.41 7.87
N MET A 220 -21.94 -32.74 8.93
CA MET A 220 -21.47 -33.70 9.92
C MET A 220 -21.13 -35.02 9.23
N PRO A 221 -19.91 -35.56 9.40
CA PRO A 221 -19.51 -36.80 8.74
C PRO A 221 -20.32 -37.98 9.30
N VAL A 222 -20.99 -38.71 8.41
CA VAL A 222 -21.96 -39.77 8.78
C VAL A 222 -21.31 -41.16 8.81
N ASN A 223 -20.22 -41.37 8.06
CA ASN A 223 -19.54 -42.67 7.94
C ASN A 223 -18.24 -42.73 8.78
N ARG A 224 -17.94 -43.87 9.42
CA ARG A 224 -16.69 -44.14 10.17
C ARG A 224 -15.42 -43.72 9.41
N LYS A 225 -15.35 -43.94 8.09
CA LYS A 225 -14.20 -43.54 7.26
C LYS A 225 -14.08 -42.01 7.14
N GLN A 226 -15.20 -41.29 7.10
CA GLN A 226 -15.22 -39.83 7.05
C GLN A 226 -14.86 -39.21 8.41
N ILE A 227 -15.32 -39.81 9.51
CA ILE A 227 -14.96 -39.39 10.88
C ILE A 227 -13.44 -39.51 11.10
N ARG A 228 -12.83 -40.64 10.71
CA ARG A 228 -11.36 -40.81 10.78
C ARG A 228 -10.61 -39.75 9.99
N ARG A 229 -11.03 -39.44 8.76
CA ARG A 229 -10.42 -38.39 7.93
C ARG A 229 -10.57 -37.00 8.54
N ALA A 230 -11.73 -36.69 9.12
CA ALA A 230 -11.99 -35.41 9.79
C ALA A 230 -11.13 -35.24 11.05
N ASN A 231 -11.01 -36.28 11.87
CA ASN A 231 -10.13 -36.28 13.05
C ASN A 231 -8.67 -36.12 12.68
N TYR A 232 -8.20 -36.84 11.65
CA TYR A 232 -6.83 -36.72 11.18
C TYR A 232 -6.54 -35.31 10.66
N ALA A 233 -7.45 -34.72 9.89
CA ALA A 233 -7.33 -33.35 9.41
C ALA A 233 -7.35 -32.32 10.56
N ALA A 234 -8.18 -32.54 11.59
CA ALA A 234 -8.25 -31.68 12.77
C ALA A 234 -6.94 -31.71 13.58
N ILE A 235 -6.37 -32.89 13.80
CA ILE A 235 -5.08 -33.07 14.48
C ILE A 235 -3.91 -32.54 13.66
N GLN A 236 -3.87 -32.77 12.35
CA GLN A 236 -2.85 -32.19 11.48
C GLN A 236 -2.88 -30.66 11.53
N THR A 237 -4.07 -30.07 11.52
CA THR A 237 -4.25 -28.62 11.67
C THR A 237 -3.76 -28.14 13.04
N LEU A 238 -4.09 -28.86 14.11
CA LEU A 238 -3.67 -28.53 15.48
C LEU A 238 -2.14 -28.63 15.62
N TYR A 239 -1.52 -29.68 15.08
CA TYR A 239 -0.08 -29.91 15.10
C TYR A 239 0.70 -28.79 14.40
N HIS A 240 0.21 -28.34 13.24
CA HIS A 240 0.82 -27.21 12.52
C HIS A 240 0.69 -25.87 13.24
N GLN A 241 -0.35 -25.70 14.06
CA GLN A 241 -0.60 -24.45 14.79
C GLN A 241 0.11 -24.44 16.15
N ARG A 242 -0.01 -25.53 16.92
CA ARG A 242 0.46 -25.67 18.30
C ARG A 242 0.80 -27.14 18.58
N ARG A 243 2.10 -27.47 18.49
CA ARG A 243 2.57 -28.86 18.63
C ARG A 243 2.30 -29.48 20.01
N LYS A 244 2.41 -28.70 21.09
CA LYS A 244 2.18 -29.17 22.47
C LYS A 244 0.72 -29.57 22.72
N ASP A 245 -0.22 -28.77 22.23
CA ASP A 245 -1.66 -29.03 22.36
C ASP A 245 -2.07 -30.25 21.53
N ALA A 246 -1.46 -30.43 20.35
CA ALA A 246 -1.67 -31.64 19.54
C ALA A 246 -1.11 -32.90 20.21
N ALA A 247 0.06 -32.80 20.84
CA ALA A 247 0.61 -33.91 21.61
C ALA A 247 -0.31 -34.25 22.80
N SER A 248 -0.76 -33.24 23.55
CA SER A 248 -1.67 -33.42 24.68
C SER A 248 -2.98 -34.07 24.26
N ALA A 249 -3.61 -33.58 23.18
CA ALA A 249 -4.87 -34.12 22.66
C ALA A 249 -4.77 -35.57 22.16
N VAL A 250 -3.57 -35.99 21.74
CA VAL A 250 -3.30 -37.39 21.35
C VAL A 250 -3.10 -38.26 22.59
N LEU A 251 -2.36 -37.76 23.58
CA LEU A 251 -2.05 -38.47 24.83
C LEU A 251 -3.29 -38.66 25.72
N ASP A 252 -4.14 -37.65 25.82
CA ASP A 252 -5.38 -37.69 26.62
C ASP A 252 -6.57 -38.36 25.90
N GLY A 253 -6.41 -38.71 24.62
CA GLY A 253 -7.44 -39.36 23.81
C GLY A 253 -8.58 -38.46 23.31
N SER A 254 -8.57 -37.16 23.66
CA SER A 254 -9.58 -36.17 23.26
C SER A 254 -9.64 -35.92 21.76
N TRP A 255 -8.58 -36.30 21.02
CA TRP A 255 -8.50 -36.14 19.58
C TRP A 255 -9.61 -36.84 18.78
N LYS A 256 -10.23 -37.88 19.36
CA LYS A 256 -11.31 -38.65 18.72
C LYS A 256 -12.59 -37.82 18.51
N ASP A 257 -12.77 -36.75 19.29
CA ASP A 257 -13.95 -35.90 19.28
C ASP A 257 -13.69 -34.48 18.76
N LEU A 258 -12.44 -34.14 18.40
CA LEU A 258 -12.08 -32.81 17.91
C LEU A 258 -12.84 -32.38 16.65
N TYR A 259 -13.25 -33.34 15.80
CA TYR A 259 -14.05 -33.04 14.61
C TYR A 259 -15.46 -32.51 14.93
N LYS A 260 -15.99 -32.80 16.13
CA LYS A 260 -17.31 -32.34 16.56
C LYS A 260 -17.31 -30.84 16.85
N GLY A 261 -16.13 -30.25 17.12
CA GLY A 261 -16.02 -28.88 17.62
C GLY A 261 -16.65 -28.75 19.01
N ASN A 262 -16.30 -27.70 19.76
CA ASN A 262 -17.01 -27.41 21.01
C ASN A 262 -18.46 -27.04 20.67
N CYS A 263 -19.36 -28.02 20.76
CA CYS A 263 -20.79 -27.82 20.70
C CYS A 263 -21.27 -27.46 22.10
N GLY A 264 -21.46 -26.15 22.30
CA GLY A 264 -22.02 -25.58 23.52
C GLY A 264 -21.56 -24.13 23.64
N LEU A 265 -22.46 -23.19 23.37
CA LEU A 265 -22.32 -21.88 23.98
C LEU A 265 -22.30 -22.10 25.50
N PRO A 266 -21.48 -21.36 26.27
CA PRO A 266 -21.53 -21.41 27.73
C PRO A 266 -22.99 -21.31 28.20
N PRO A 267 -23.39 -22.04 29.26
CA PRO A 267 -24.78 -22.10 29.75
C PRO A 267 -25.46 -20.73 29.88
N ASP A 268 -24.68 -19.68 30.16
CA ASP A 268 -25.18 -18.32 30.38
C ASP A 268 -24.85 -17.36 29.23
N ALA A 269 -24.40 -17.86 28.07
CA ALA A 269 -23.96 -17.00 26.97
C ALA A 269 -25.09 -16.10 26.46
N GLU A 270 -26.32 -16.61 26.40
CA GLU A 270 -27.47 -15.80 25.98
C GLU A 270 -27.80 -14.71 27.00
N GLN A 271 -27.74 -15.02 28.30
CA GLN A 271 -27.93 -14.04 29.37
C GLN A 271 -26.81 -13.00 29.39
N TYR A 272 -25.56 -13.40 29.20
CA TYR A 272 -24.41 -12.51 29.06
C TYR A 272 -24.60 -11.53 27.90
N TRP A 273 -24.95 -12.02 26.71
CA TRP A 273 -25.16 -11.15 25.55
C TRP A 273 -26.40 -10.27 25.70
N LYS A 274 -27.48 -10.76 26.32
CA LYS A 274 -28.63 -9.91 26.70
C LYS A 274 -28.20 -8.79 27.64
N GLN A 275 -27.43 -9.07 28.69
CA GLN A 275 -26.90 -8.04 29.58
C GLN A 275 -26.02 -7.03 28.85
N VAL A 276 -25.09 -7.48 28.01
CA VAL A 276 -24.15 -6.61 27.29
C VAL A 276 -24.86 -5.74 26.25
N LEU A 277 -25.86 -6.28 25.55
CA LEU A 277 -26.57 -5.55 24.48
C LEU A 277 -27.72 -4.69 25.01
N SER A 278 -28.30 -5.03 26.16
CA SER A 278 -29.32 -4.23 26.85
C SER A 278 -28.72 -3.20 27.82
N ALA A 279 -27.40 -3.25 28.07
CA ALA A 279 -26.72 -2.24 28.88
C ALA A 279 -26.87 -0.85 28.24
N PRO A 280 -27.11 0.21 29.04
CA PRO A 280 -27.06 1.58 28.56
C PRO A 280 -25.72 1.84 27.86
N LYS A 281 -25.76 2.61 26.78
CA LYS A 281 -24.56 2.95 26.01
C LYS A 281 -23.50 3.53 26.96
N HIS A 282 -22.39 2.81 27.14
CA HIS A 282 -21.24 3.32 27.90
C HIS A 282 -20.82 4.65 27.27
N VAL A 283 -20.90 5.74 28.03
CA VAL A 283 -20.41 7.05 27.59
C VAL A 283 -18.93 6.90 27.33
N ASP A 284 -18.49 7.20 26.11
CA ASP A 284 -17.08 7.07 25.73
C ASP A 284 -16.26 8.09 26.53
N SER A 285 -15.63 7.63 27.62
CA SER A 285 -14.79 8.44 28.49
C SER A 285 -13.34 8.53 28.01
N ARG A 286 -13.02 7.90 26.86
CA ARG A 286 -11.74 8.15 26.22
C ARG A 286 -11.70 9.62 25.84
N PRO A 287 -10.59 10.33 26.11
CA PRO A 287 -10.47 11.72 25.67
C PRO A 287 -10.76 11.71 24.17
N SER A 288 -11.75 12.51 23.75
CA SER A 288 -11.95 12.79 22.33
C SER A 288 -10.58 13.10 21.77
N ARG A 289 -10.18 12.44 20.66
CA ARG A 289 -8.94 12.80 19.97
C ARG A 289 -8.89 14.31 19.95
N VAL A 290 -7.90 14.89 20.64
CA VAL A 290 -7.72 16.34 20.61
C VAL A 290 -7.75 16.68 19.14
N ILE A 291 -8.78 17.41 18.74
CA ILE A 291 -8.82 17.96 17.39
C ILE A 291 -7.63 18.89 17.42
N VAL A 292 -6.51 18.37 16.91
CA VAL A 292 -5.32 19.19 16.69
C VAL A 292 -5.86 20.37 15.89
N PRO A 293 -5.68 21.62 16.36
CA PRO A 293 -6.23 22.77 15.68
C PRO A 293 -5.97 22.62 14.19
N SER A 294 -7.03 22.66 13.39
CA SER A 294 -6.90 22.59 11.94
C SER A 294 -5.90 23.67 11.55
N ASP A 295 -4.72 23.25 11.12
CA ASP A 295 -3.69 24.19 10.72
C ASP A 295 -4.07 24.70 9.33
N TRP A 296 -4.93 25.72 9.32
CA TRP A 296 -5.43 26.35 8.11
C TRP A 296 -4.29 26.98 7.30
N SER A 297 -3.11 27.18 7.89
CA SER A 297 -1.89 27.58 7.17
C SER A 297 -1.48 26.57 6.08
N LEU A 298 -1.85 25.29 6.21
CA LEU A 298 -1.61 24.29 5.15
C LEU A 298 -2.48 24.50 3.89
N ILE A 299 -3.56 25.29 4.02
CA ILE A 299 -4.45 25.68 2.92
C ILE A 299 -4.08 27.06 2.37
N GLU A 300 -3.27 27.84 3.10
CA GLU A 300 -2.83 29.15 2.66
C GLU A 300 -2.03 29.03 1.35
N PRO A 301 -2.22 29.99 0.42
CA PRO A 301 -1.46 30.01 -0.82
C PRO A 301 0.01 30.23 -0.49
N ILE A 302 0.85 29.25 -0.87
CA ILE A 302 2.31 29.28 -0.66
C ILE A 302 2.86 30.68 -1.01
N THR A 303 3.41 31.36 -0.01
CA THR A 303 3.84 32.76 -0.13
C THR A 303 5.11 32.88 -0.96
N GLY A 304 5.40 34.06 -1.53
CA GLY A 304 6.61 34.27 -2.34
C GLY A 304 7.92 33.96 -1.58
N GLU A 305 7.93 34.15 -0.26
CA GLU A 305 9.05 33.86 0.64
C GLU A 305 9.17 32.37 0.96
N GLU A 306 8.06 31.67 1.18
CA GLU A 306 8.03 30.20 1.25
C GLU A 306 8.41 29.56 -0.10
N VAL A 307 8.15 30.21 -1.24
CA VAL A 307 8.57 29.75 -2.58
C VAL A 307 9.99 30.23 -2.93
N GLY A 308 10.64 31.00 -2.05
CA GLY A 308 12.09 31.18 -2.00
C GLY A 308 12.87 29.88 -1.74
N LEU A 309 12.16 28.74 -1.56
CA LEU A 309 12.71 27.39 -1.57
C LEU A 309 13.64 27.20 -2.77
N HIS A 310 14.93 27.35 -2.48
CA HIS A 310 16.02 26.98 -3.36
C HIS A 310 15.70 25.64 -4.02
N ARG A 311 16.01 25.47 -5.32
CA ARG A 311 15.74 24.22 -6.08
C ARG A 311 16.11 22.94 -5.31
N ASN A 312 17.08 23.04 -4.40
CA ASN A 312 17.53 21.98 -3.50
C ASN A 312 16.51 21.63 -2.41
N THR A 313 15.74 22.56 -1.87
CA THR A 313 14.73 22.29 -0.85
C THR A 313 13.53 21.54 -1.42
N LEU A 314 13.05 21.92 -2.63
CA LEU A 314 12.01 21.15 -3.32
C LEU A 314 12.47 19.71 -3.62
N LYS A 315 13.74 19.52 -3.97
CA LYS A 315 14.33 18.17 -4.13
C LYS A 315 14.40 17.40 -2.81
N ARG A 316 14.70 18.06 -1.69
CA ARG A 316 14.67 17.45 -0.35
C ARG A 316 13.25 17.00 0.02
N LEU A 317 12.24 17.83 -0.24
CA LEU A 317 10.83 17.46 -0.03
C LEU A 317 10.42 16.28 -0.91
N ASP A 318 10.78 16.28 -2.20
CA ASP A 318 10.55 15.13 -3.10
C ASP A 318 11.23 13.85 -2.56
N ASN A 319 12.42 13.95 -1.97
CA ASN A 319 13.07 12.81 -1.33
C ASN A 319 12.28 12.29 -0.12
N TYR A 320 11.82 13.16 0.77
CA TYR A 320 10.99 12.80 1.91
C TYR A 320 9.68 12.15 1.48
N ILE A 321 8.97 12.75 0.53
CA ILE A 321 7.72 12.20 -0.02
C ILE A 321 7.95 10.79 -0.58
N ARG A 322 8.99 10.60 -1.40
CA ARG A 322 9.31 9.29 -1.97
C ARG A 322 9.68 8.27 -0.89
N GLN A 323 10.40 8.68 0.16
CA GLN A 323 10.76 7.80 1.26
C GLN A 323 9.53 7.35 2.05
N SER A 324 8.63 8.28 2.38
CA SER A 324 7.37 7.99 3.07
C SER A 324 6.48 7.06 2.25
N ILE A 325 6.32 7.32 0.94
CA ILE A 325 5.54 6.46 0.04
C ILE A 325 6.13 5.06 -0.03
N ARG A 326 7.45 4.93 -0.15
CA ARG A 326 8.12 3.61 -0.13
C ARG A 326 7.88 2.88 1.18
N GLY A 327 7.88 3.58 2.32
CA GLY A 327 7.54 3.02 3.62
C GLY A 327 6.10 2.50 3.68
N TRP A 328 5.12 3.36 3.37
CA TRP A 328 3.70 3.03 3.43
C TRP A 328 3.31 1.88 2.49
N LEU A 329 3.80 1.93 1.26
CA LEU A 329 3.50 0.95 0.21
C LEU A 329 4.50 -0.22 0.20
N ARG A 330 5.43 -0.28 1.15
CA ARG A 330 6.46 -1.34 1.25
C ARG A 330 7.18 -1.56 -0.08
N LEU A 331 7.57 -0.48 -0.75
CA LEU A 331 8.23 -0.53 -2.06
C LEU A 331 9.75 -0.62 -1.88
N PRO A 332 10.44 -1.44 -2.69
CA PRO A 332 11.91 -1.48 -2.72
C PRO A 332 12.56 -0.13 -3.05
N LYS A 333 13.81 0.06 -2.62
CA LYS A 333 14.59 1.28 -2.91
C LYS A 333 14.80 1.49 -4.42
N ASP A 334 14.95 0.41 -5.18
CA ASP A 334 15.12 0.40 -6.65
C ASP A 334 13.81 0.58 -7.43
N THR A 335 12.71 0.93 -6.76
CA THR A 335 11.45 1.27 -7.45
C THR A 335 11.66 2.50 -8.33
N PRO A 336 11.25 2.45 -9.62
CA PRO A 336 11.38 3.57 -10.54
C PRO A 336 10.73 4.83 -9.96
N ILE A 337 11.50 5.92 -9.92
CA ILE A 337 11.00 7.23 -9.49
C ILE A 337 9.84 7.69 -10.38
N SER A 338 9.93 7.39 -11.67
CA SER A 338 8.86 7.64 -12.65
C SER A 338 7.56 6.90 -12.32
N TYR A 339 7.59 5.76 -11.63
CA TYR A 339 6.37 5.08 -11.20
C TYR A 339 5.59 5.88 -10.13
N ILE A 340 6.31 6.59 -9.25
CA ILE A 340 5.69 7.43 -8.22
C ILE A 340 5.04 8.66 -8.86
N HIS A 341 5.76 9.30 -9.79
CA HIS A 341 5.36 10.60 -10.34
C HIS A 341 4.48 10.54 -11.59
N ALA A 342 4.61 9.50 -12.42
CA ALA A 342 3.77 9.36 -13.59
C ALA A 342 2.28 9.28 -13.21
N GLY A 343 1.45 9.94 -14.00
CA GLY A 343 0.00 9.94 -13.79
C GLY A 343 -0.60 8.53 -13.84
N LYS A 344 -1.75 8.37 -13.18
CA LYS A 344 -2.48 7.09 -13.14
C LYS A 344 -2.83 6.59 -14.54
N GLN A 345 -3.06 7.48 -15.50
CA GLN A 345 -3.30 7.15 -16.91
C GLN A 345 -2.11 6.42 -17.57
N HIS A 346 -0.88 6.69 -17.16
CA HIS A 346 0.33 6.00 -17.63
C HIS A 346 0.67 4.76 -16.77
N GLY A 347 -0.13 4.48 -15.74
CA GLY A 347 0.05 3.36 -14.81
C GLY A 347 0.87 3.67 -13.56
N GLY A 348 1.28 4.93 -13.35
CA GLY A 348 1.96 5.37 -12.13
C GLY A 348 1.00 5.73 -10.98
N LEU A 349 1.54 6.18 -9.85
CA LEU A 349 0.76 6.58 -8.67
C LEU A 349 0.15 7.98 -8.79
N GLY A 350 0.73 8.85 -9.62
CA GLY A 350 0.27 10.22 -9.86
C GLY A 350 0.62 11.20 -8.75
N ILE A 351 1.71 10.96 -8.00
CA ILE A 351 2.17 11.87 -6.96
C ILE A 351 3.03 12.96 -7.60
N PRO A 352 2.66 14.24 -7.55
CA PRO A 352 3.43 15.31 -8.21
C PRO A 352 4.87 15.37 -7.67
N SER A 353 5.83 15.60 -8.55
CA SER A 353 7.19 15.98 -8.14
C SER A 353 7.21 17.48 -7.92
N LEU A 354 7.36 17.93 -6.68
CA LEU A 354 7.35 19.35 -6.31
C LEU A 354 8.42 20.12 -7.07
N SER A 355 9.61 19.52 -7.24
CA SER A 355 10.72 20.14 -7.96
C SER A 355 10.50 20.33 -9.47
N ALA A 356 9.51 19.65 -10.06
CA ALA A 356 9.12 19.82 -11.46
C ALA A 356 7.78 20.56 -11.62
N THR A 357 6.80 20.24 -10.79
CA THR A 357 5.43 20.76 -10.86
C THR A 357 5.34 22.22 -10.40
N ILE A 358 6.04 22.63 -9.33
CA ILE A 358 5.97 24.02 -8.84
C ILE A 358 6.59 24.99 -9.85
N PRO A 359 7.81 24.76 -10.38
CA PRO A 359 8.36 25.62 -11.43
C PRO A 359 7.45 25.70 -12.67
N MET A 360 6.85 24.57 -13.08
CA MET A 360 5.92 24.54 -14.21
C MET A 360 4.66 25.38 -13.95
N GLN A 361 4.07 25.27 -12.76
CA GLN A 361 2.90 26.08 -12.39
C GLN A 361 3.24 27.57 -12.35
N ARG A 362 4.43 27.94 -11.85
CA ARG A 362 4.90 29.34 -11.86
C ARG A 362 5.07 29.84 -13.29
N ARG A 363 5.63 29.04 -14.20
CA ARG A 363 5.75 29.39 -15.62
C ARG A 363 4.38 29.62 -16.26
N VAL A 364 3.43 28.70 -16.10
CA VAL A 364 2.08 28.85 -16.66
C VAL A 364 1.36 30.09 -16.10
N ARG A 365 1.52 30.39 -14.80
CA ARG A 365 0.99 31.64 -14.22
C ARG A 365 1.68 32.87 -14.80
N MET A 366 2.99 32.79 -15.01
CA MET A 366 3.77 33.89 -15.59
C MET A 366 3.38 34.17 -17.04
N GLU A 367 3.23 33.14 -17.87
CA GLU A 367 2.75 33.27 -19.25
C GLU A 367 1.39 33.98 -19.32
N LYS A 368 0.48 33.68 -18.38
CA LYS A 368 -0.82 34.37 -18.27
C LYS A 368 -0.70 35.85 -17.89
N LEU A 369 0.27 36.19 -17.02
CA LEU A 369 0.55 37.57 -16.65
C LEU A 369 1.15 38.33 -17.84
N LEU A 370 2.09 37.72 -18.55
CA LEU A 370 2.71 38.25 -19.78
C LEU A 370 1.69 38.46 -20.90
N SER A 371 0.72 37.55 -21.04
CA SER A 371 -0.35 37.64 -22.03
C SER A 371 -1.53 38.54 -21.61
N SER A 372 -1.48 39.15 -20.42
CA SER A 372 -2.59 39.96 -19.90
C SER A 372 -2.70 41.30 -20.63
N GLN A 373 -3.92 41.64 -21.06
CA GLN A 373 -4.19 42.94 -21.69
C GLN A 373 -4.36 44.08 -20.66
N CYS A 374 -4.48 43.74 -19.37
CA CYS A 374 -4.66 44.71 -18.30
C CYS A 374 -3.47 45.67 -18.20
N ARG A 375 -3.76 46.98 -18.22
CA ARG A 375 -2.74 48.05 -18.19
C ARG A 375 -1.86 48.00 -16.94
N VAL A 376 -2.47 47.76 -15.77
CA VAL A 376 -1.74 47.70 -14.49
C VAL A 376 -0.74 46.54 -14.48
N LEU A 377 -1.15 45.36 -14.95
CA LEU A 377 -0.29 44.19 -15.02
C LEU A 377 0.83 44.35 -16.06
N ARG A 378 0.58 45.01 -17.20
CA ARG A 378 1.62 45.32 -18.19
C ARG A 378 2.71 46.24 -17.62
N ASN A 379 2.34 47.22 -16.82
CA ASN A 379 3.32 48.10 -16.17
C ASN A 379 4.20 47.34 -15.18
N VAL A 380 3.62 46.41 -14.41
CA VAL A 380 4.37 45.53 -13.48
C VAL A 380 5.30 44.58 -14.22
N VAL A 381 4.85 44.01 -15.34
CA VAL A 381 5.64 43.08 -16.16
C VAL A 381 6.87 43.77 -16.80
N ASN A 382 6.71 45.03 -17.20
CA ASN A 382 7.78 45.82 -17.82
C ASN A 382 8.82 46.32 -16.82
N ASP A 383 8.61 46.11 -15.51
CA ASP A 383 9.56 46.47 -14.48
C ASP A 383 10.85 45.62 -14.54
N SER A 384 12.00 46.26 -14.35
CA SER A 384 13.31 45.61 -14.42
C SER A 384 13.51 44.50 -13.37
N ALA A 385 12.91 44.63 -12.18
CA ALA A 385 12.93 43.61 -11.13
C ALA A 385 12.11 42.39 -11.55
N PHE A 386 11.03 42.60 -12.30
CA PHE A 386 10.20 41.54 -12.85
C PHE A 386 10.94 40.72 -13.92
N GLY A 387 11.79 41.38 -14.71
CA GLY A 387 12.64 40.71 -15.71
C GLY A 387 13.57 39.63 -15.13
N LYS A 388 14.03 39.78 -13.88
CA LYS A 388 14.83 38.75 -13.18
C LYS A 388 14.00 37.50 -12.89
N VAL A 389 12.76 37.68 -12.41
CA VAL A 389 11.82 36.59 -12.13
C VAL A 389 11.46 35.82 -13.42
N VAL A 390 11.28 36.54 -14.53
CA VAL A 390 11.01 35.93 -15.84
C VAL A 390 12.19 35.06 -16.32
N ARG A 391 13.43 35.52 -16.13
CA ARG A 391 14.63 34.73 -16.47
C ARG A 391 14.74 33.46 -15.63
N ASP A 392 14.51 33.56 -14.32
CA ASP A 392 14.59 32.40 -13.41
C ASP A 392 13.53 31.34 -13.72
N LEU A 393 12.32 31.75 -14.12
CA LEU A 393 11.23 30.85 -14.49
C LEU A 393 11.35 30.27 -15.91
N SER A 394 12.10 30.96 -16.79
CA SER A 394 12.45 30.48 -18.13
C SER A 394 13.51 29.37 -18.11
N LEU A 395 14.15 29.11 -16.97
CA LEU A 395 15.13 28.03 -16.85
C LEU A 395 14.52 26.66 -17.20
N PRO A 396 15.21 25.81 -17.98
CA PRO A 396 14.67 24.53 -18.41
C PRO A 396 14.39 23.61 -17.22
N ILE A 397 13.14 23.16 -17.13
CA ILE A 397 12.74 22.14 -16.15
C ILE A 397 13.18 20.80 -16.73
N ARG A 398 13.90 20.00 -15.95
CA ARG A 398 14.42 18.70 -16.41
C ARG A 398 13.78 17.57 -15.64
N VAL A 399 13.19 16.61 -16.36
CA VAL A 399 12.62 15.37 -15.82
C VAL A 399 13.32 14.19 -16.46
N HIS A 400 14.10 13.45 -15.66
CA HIS A 400 14.81 12.24 -16.09
C HIS A 400 15.58 12.35 -17.43
N GLY A 401 16.17 13.51 -17.70
CA GLY A 401 16.97 13.77 -18.92
C GLY A 401 16.25 14.64 -19.96
N SER A 402 14.92 14.70 -19.94
CA SER A 402 14.13 15.52 -20.88
C SER A 402 13.95 16.94 -20.36
N CYS A 403 14.14 17.95 -21.22
CA CYS A 403 13.71 19.32 -20.96
C CYS A 403 12.21 19.43 -21.22
N VAL A 404 11.47 20.04 -20.30
CA VAL A 404 10.02 20.23 -20.40
C VAL A 404 9.67 21.71 -20.27
N ASN A 405 8.90 22.19 -21.23
CA ASN A 405 8.49 23.57 -21.35
C ASN A 405 7.01 23.75 -21.00
N THR A 406 6.18 22.78 -21.39
CA THR A 406 4.73 22.79 -21.16
C THR A 406 4.28 21.79 -20.11
N LYS A 407 3.07 21.97 -19.59
CA LYS A 407 2.46 21.05 -18.63
C LYS A 407 2.24 19.67 -19.27
N GLU A 408 1.88 19.64 -20.54
CA GLU A 408 1.61 18.44 -21.32
C GLU A 408 2.91 17.64 -21.52
N GLU A 409 4.00 18.31 -21.88
CA GLU A 409 5.34 17.72 -21.95
C GLU A 409 5.80 17.17 -20.60
N LEU A 410 5.51 17.87 -19.49
CA LEU A 410 5.83 17.39 -18.16
C LEU A 410 5.11 16.06 -17.84
N VAL A 411 3.82 15.96 -18.17
CA VAL A 411 3.04 14.73 -17.97
C VAL A 411 3.56 13.60 -18.87
N ALA A 412 3.82 13.90 -20.13
CA ALA A 412 4.37 12.94 -21.10
C ALA A 412 5.75 12.44 -20.67
N ALA A 413 6.66 13.33 -20.26
CA ALA A 413 8.02 12.98 -19.84
C ALA A 413 8.05 11.99 -18.67
N TRP A 414 7.16 12.15 -17.68
CA TRP A 414 7.02 11.16 -16.60
C TRP A 414 6.47 9.82 -17.09
N GLY A 415 5.49 9.85 -18.00
CA GLY A 415 4.93 8.65 -18.62
C GLY A 415 5.96 7.88 -19.44
N ASP A 416 6.68 8.57 -20.31
CA ASP A 416 7.73 8.01 -21.17
C ASP A 416 8.89 7.48 -20.35
N SER A 417 9.33 8.21 -19.32
CA SER A 417 10.35 7.73 -18.38
C SER A 417 9.92 6.44 -17.68
N LEU A 418 8.62 6.28 -17.36
CA LEU A 418 8.10 5.03 -16.81
C LEU A 418 8.08 3.91 -17.87
N HIS A 419 7.57 4.18 -19.07
CA HIS A 419 7.45 3.16 -20.13
C HIS A 419 8.81 2.73 -20.70
N ASN A 420 9.82 3.57 -20.63
CA ASN A 420 11.19 3.23 -21.02
C ASN A 420 11.94 2.43 -19.93
N SER A 421 11.45 2.43 -18.69
CA SER A 421 12.03 1.62 -17.62
C SER A 421 11.74 0.12 -17.82
N VAL A 422 12.65 -0.73 -17.36
CA VAL A 422 12.49 -2.20 -17.43
C VAL A 422 11.21 -2.66 -16.73
N ASP A 423 10.91 -2.05 -15.59
CA ASP A 423 9.77 -2.43 -14.74
C ASP A 423 8.44 -1.85 -15.25
N GLY A 424 8.45 -0.67 -15.89
CA GLY A 424 7.27 0.04 -16.35
C GLY A 424 6.90 -0.18 -17.83
N ARG A 425 7.74 -0.81 -18.65
CA ARG A 425 7.49 -1.04 -20.09
C ARG A 425 6.12 -1.65 -20.40
N GLY A 426 5.72 -2.66 -19.63
CA GLY A 426 4.42 -3.33 -19.81
C GLY A 426 3.20 -2.47 -19.47
N LEU A 427 3.38 -1.30 -18.84
CA LEU A 427 2.30 -0.39 -18.49
C LEU A 427 1.87 0.51 -19.63
N ARG A 428 2.58 0.53 -20.77
CA ARG A 428 2.24 1.36 -21.93
C ARG A 428 0.83 1.11 -22.45
N GLU A 429 0.36 -0.14 -22.38
CA GLU A 429 -0.99 -0.56 -22.78
C GLU A 429 -2.10 0.12 -21.96
N LEU A 430 -1.79 0.66 -20.77
CA LEU A 430 -2.79 1.29 -19.91
C LEU A 430 -3.34 2.60 -20.45
N VAL A 431 -2.58 3.30 -21.28
CA VAL A 431 -3.04 4.53 -21.93
C VAL A 431 -4.32 4.24 -22.73
N ALA A 432 -4.40 3.07 -23.36
CA ALA A 432 -5.59 2.62 -24.10
C ALA A 432 -6.63 1.88 -23.23
N SER A 433 -6.34 1.62 -21.94
CA SER A 433 -7.18 0.83 -21.03
C SER A 433 -7.32 1.47 -19.64
N PRO A 434 -7.89 2.69 -19.53
CA PRO A 434 -7.97 3.41 -18.26
C PRO A 434 -8.84 2.71 -17.21
N LEU A 435 -9.81 1.89 -17.63
CA LEU A 435 -10.67 1.11 -16.71
C LEU A 435 -9.87 0.18 -15.82
N SER A 436 -8.72 -0.31 -16.30
CA SER A 436 -7.81 -1.19 -15.56
C SER A 436 -7.11 -0.50 -14.38
N ASN A 437 -7.21 0.84 -14.27
CA ASN A 437 -6.66 1.63 -13.16
C ASN A 437 -7.68 1.92 -12.05
N ARG A 438 -8.95 1.53 -12.19
CA ARG A 438 -10.01 1.92 -11.25
C ARG A 438 -9.71 1.51 -9.80
N TRP A 439 -9.12 0.34 -9.57
CA TRP A 439 -8.71 -0.10 -8.22
C TRP A 439 -7.59 0.76 -7.60
N LEU A 440 -6.81 1.46 -8.43
CA LEU A 440 -5.79 2.43 -8.00
C LEU A 440 -6.40 3.82 -7.72
N VAL A 441 -7.51 4.15 -8.40
CA VAL A 441 -8.25 5.40 -8.19
C VAL A 441 -9.13 5.33 -6.94
N PHE A 442 -9.72 4.16 -6.66
CA PHE A 442 -10.65 3.90 -5.56
C PHE A 442 -10.07 2.86 -4.57
N PRO A 443 -9.02 3.21 -3.81
CA PRO A 443 -8.33 2.28 -2.91
C PRO A 443 -9.23 1.74 -1.79
N GLU A 444 -10.27 2.46 -1.39
CA GLU A 444 -11.23 2.07 -0.36
C GLU A 444 -12.02 0.80 -0.70
N ARG A 445 -12.09 0.45 -1.99
CA ARG A 445 -12.76 -0.76 -2.49
C ARG A 445 -11.85 -1.99 -2.50
N VAL A 446 -10.59 -1.84 -2.10
CA VAL A 446 -9.57 -2.90 -2.15
C VAL A 446 -8.97 -3.09 -0.78
N PHE A 447 -8.86 -4.33 -0.32
CA PHE A 447 -8.14 -4.63 0.91
C PHE A 447 -6.70 -4.11 0.84
N SER A 448 -6.23 -3.43 1.89
CA SER A 448 -4.92 -2.75 1.92
C SER A 448 -3.75 -3.67 1.52
N ARG A 449 -3.79 -4.93 1.94
CA ARG A 449 -2.78 -5.94 1.54
C ARG A 449 -2.78 -6.20 0.03
N ILE A 450 -3.95 -6.30 -0.60
CA ILE A 450 -4.09 -6.49 -2.04
C ILE A 450 -3.68 -5.22 -2.78
N PHE A 451 -4.01 -4.04 -2.25
CA PHE A 451 -3.59 -2.76 -2.83
C PHE A 451 -2.06 -2.66 -2.90
N ILE A 452 -1.37 -2.84 -1.77
CA ILE A 452 0.10 -2.79 -1.68
C ILE A 452 0.74 -3.82 -2.62
N ARG A 453 0.31 -5.09 -2.53
CA ARG A 453 0.89 -6.15 -3.36
C ARG A 453 0.52 -6.01 -4.84
N GLY A 454 -0.65 -5.48 -5.14
CA GLY A 454 -1.09 -5.17 -6.49
C GLY A 454 -0.20 -4.11 -7.12
N ILE A 455 0.19 -3.08 -6.37
CA ILE A 455 1.17 -2.07 -6.80
C ILE A 455 2.53 -2.72 -7.07
N GLN A 456 2.99 -3.57 -6.15
CA GLN A 456 4.25 -4.31 -6.33
C GLN A 456 4.21 -5.21 -7.57
N LEU A 457 3.11 -5.92 -7.82
CA LEU A 457 2.92 -6.72 -9.03
C LEU A 457 2.93 -5.85 -10.28
N ARG A 458 2.18 -4.74 -10.26
CA ARG A 458 1.99 -3.85 -11.41
C ARG A 458 3.28 -3.20 -11.86
N CYS A 459 4.18 -2.87 -10.93
CA CYS A 459 5.49 -2.33 -11.24
C CYS A 459 6.61 -3.40 -11.21
N ASN A 460 6.29 -4.70 -11.31
CA ASN A 460 7.29 -5.78 -11.30
C ASN A 460 8.27 -5.78 -10.10
N LEU A 461 7.82 -5.26 -8.95
CA LEU A 461 8.61 -5.09 -7.73
C LEU A 461 8.59 -6.32 -6.81
N LEU A 462 7.78 -7.34 -7.13
CA LEU A 462 7.80 -8.59 -6.39
C LEU A 462 9.16 -9.27 -6.53
N ARG A 463 9.63 -9.88 -5.44
CA ARG A 463 10.97 -10.48 -5.37
C ARG A 463 11.08 -11.67 -6.33
N THR A 464 12.08 -11.65 -7.20
CA THR A 464 12.51 -12.79 -8.01
C THR A 464 14.04 -12.85 -8.06
N ARG A 465 14.65 -13.96 -8.49
CA ARG A 465 16.10 -14.06 -8.65
C ARG A 465 16.64 -13.09 -9.69
N VAL A 466 15.96 -12.94 -10.85
CA VAL A 466 16.33 -11.96 -11.88
C VAL A 466 16.34 -10.53 -11.32
N ARG A 467 15.34 -10.17 -10.50
CA ARG A 467 15.31 -8.85 -9.84
C ARG A 467 16.41 -8.71 -8.78
N SER A 468 16.64 -9.75 -7.99
CA SER A 468 17.64 -9.74 -6.91
C SER A 468 19.06 -9.58 -7.47
N ALA A 469 19.34 -10.21 -8.61
CA ALA A 469 20.64 -10.12 -9.30
C ALA A 469 21.02 -8.69 -9.75
N ARG A 470 20.05 -7.78 -9.92
CA ARG A 470 20.32 -6.36 -10.27
C ARG A 470 21.17 -5.63 -9.21
N HIS A 471 21.18 -6.11 -7.96
CA HIS A 471 21.84 -5.45 -6.84
C HIS A 471 23.27 -5.97 -6.56
N GLY A 472 23.88 -6.70 -7.49
CA GLY A 472 25.32 -6.94 -7.47
C GLY A 472 25.83 -7.90 -6.40
N HIS A 473 24.98 -8.72 -5.77
CA HIS A 473 25.47 -9.87 -5.02
C HIS A 473 25.94 -10.94 -6.01
N GLY A 474 27.21 -10.87 -6.42
CA GLY A 474 27.87 -11.89 -7.23
C GLY A 474 27.64 -13.29 -6.66
N GLY A 475 27.29 -14.24 -7.54
CA GLY A 475 27.06 -15.65 -7.17
C GLY A 475 25.61 -16.11 -7.08
N GLN A 476 24.61 -15.23 -7.22
CA GLN A 476 23.20 -15.66 -7.24
C GLN A 476 22.77 -16.15 -8.62
N THR A 477 22.40 -17.43 -8.71
CA THR A 477 21.76 -17.98 -9.91
C THR A 477 20.46 -17.21 -10.24
N ILE A 478 20.29 -16.85 -11.52
CA ILE A 478 19.05 -16.25 -12.03
C ILE A 478 18.00 -17.31 -12.39
N LEU A 479 18.38 -18.59 -12.40
CA LEU A 479 17.49 -19.68 -12.83
C LEU A 479 16.34 -19.86 -11.86
N CYS A 480 15.21 -20.33 -12.39
CA CYS A 480 14.00 -20.61 -11.66
C CYS A 480 14.26 -21.58 -10.50
N ARG A 481 13.80 -21.24 -9.28
CA ARG A 481 13.82 -22.17 -8.13
C ARG A 481 13.06 -23.48 -8.39
N GLY A 482 12.18 -23.51 -9.39
CA GLY A 482 11.48 -24.72 -9.82
C GLY A 482 12.26 -25.62 -10.75
N ASN A 483 13.57 -25.39 -10.91
CA ASN A 483 14.49 -26.20 -11.72
C ASN A 483 14.02 -26.47 -13.15
N CYS A 484 13.30 -25.52 -13.75
CA CYS A 484 12.82 -25.64 -15.12
C CYS A 484 13.79 -25.03 -16.17
N GLY A 485 15.01 -24.69 -15.76
CA GLY A 485 16.05 -24.13 -16.64
C GLY A 485 15.85 -22.69 -17.13
N GLN A 486 14.71 -22.04 -16.83
CA GLN A 486 14.40 -20.68 -17.28
C GLN A 486 14.79 -19.61 -16.25
N PRO A 487 15.08 -18.35 -16.66
CA PRO A 487 15.29 -17.26 -15.71
C PRO A 487 14.04 -16.97 -14.85
N GLU A 488 14.23 -16.83 -13.55
CA GLU A 488 13.18 -16.53 -12.59
C GLU A 488 12.73 -15.06 -12.68
N SER A 489 11.90 -14.77 -13.67
CA SER A 489 11.18 -13.51 -13.80
C SER A 489 9.71 -13.66 -13.39
N LEU A 490 9.02 -12.54 -13.13
CA LEU A 490 7.58 -12.58 -12.86
C LEU A 490 6.80 -13.12 -14.05
N VAL A 491 7.20 -12.75 -15.27
CA VAL A 491 6.62 -13.30 -16.50
C VAL A 491 6.75 -14.82 -16.50
N HIS A 492 7.96 -15.35 -16.26
CA HIS A 492 8.19 -16.79 -16.17
C HIS A 492 7.28 -17.45 -15.12
N ILE A 493 7.29 -16.97 -13.87
CA ILE A 493 6.51 -17.52 -12.76
C ILE A 493 5.01 -17.50 -13.08
N LEU A 494 4.50 -16.41 -13.65
CA LEU A 494 3.06 -16.17 -13.80
C LEU A 494 2.47 -16.67 -15.11
N GLN A 495 3.30 -17.08 -16.07
CA GLN A 495 2.84 -17.48 -17.41
C GLN A 495 3.33 -18.88 -17.81
N PHE A 496 4.55 -19.28 -17.44
CA PHE A 496 5.20 -20.45 -18.04
C PHE A 496 5.58 -21.55 -17.05
N CYS A 497 6.00 -21.19 -15.83
CA CYS A 497 6.60 -22.13 -14.86
C CYS A 497 5.72 -23.35 -14.55
N TRP A 498 6.19 -24.58 -14.77
CA TRP A 498 5.37 -25.78 -14.55
C TRP A 498 4.82 -25.89 -13.10
N ILE A 499 5.57 -25.47 -12.08
CA ILE A 499 5.14 -25.45 -10.67
C ILE A 499 3.84 -24.66 -10.46
N THR A 500 3.63 -23.61 -11.24
CA THR A 500 2.46 -22.73 -11.06
C THR A 500 1.31 -23.06 -11.99
N HIS A 501 1.38 -24.15 -12.77
CA HIS A 501 0.37 -24.53 -13.75
C HIS A 501 -1.06 -24.47 -13.17
N ASP A 502 -1.32 -25.19 -12.09
CA ASP A 502 -2.66 -25.27 -11.50
C ASP A 502 -3.13 -23.92 -10.94
N ALA A 503 -2.21 -23.13 -10.39
CA ALA A 503 -2.53 -21.80 -9.91
C ALA A 503 -2.84 -20.82 -11.07
N ARG A 504 -2.22 -21.01 -12.24
CA ARG A 504 -2.56 -20.25 -13.46
C ARG A 504 -3.93 -20.65 -13.99
N CYS A 505 -4.23 -21.94 -14.07
CA CYS A 505 -5.56 -22.44 -14.43
C CYS A 505 -6.64 -21.91 -13.47
N ALA A 506 -6.37 -21.92 -12.16
CA ALA A 506 -7.29 -21.38 -11.16
C ALA A 506 -7.51 -19.86 -11.29
N ARG A 507 -6.47 -19.10 -11.64
CA ARG A 507 -6.58 -17.65 -11.94
C ARG A 507 -7.49 -17.42 -13.14
N HIS A 508 -7.24 -18.13 -14.23
CA HIS A 508 -8.02 -18.08 -15.46
C HIS A 508 -9.50 -18.40 -15.20
N ASN A 509 -9.76 -19.55 -14.58
CA ASN A 509 -11.12 -20.04 -14.32
C ASN A 509 -11.90 -19.10 -13.39
N ARG A 510 -11.23 -18.37 -12.49
CA ARG A 510 -11.90 -17.37 -11.66
C ARG A 510 -12.45 -16.20 -12.47
N VAL A 511 -11.70 -15.73 -13.47
CA VAL A 511 -12.15 -14.66 -14.36
C VAL A 511 -13.31 -15.16 -15.22
N ALA A 512 -13.20 -16.35 -15.81
CA ALA A 512 -14.26 -16.96 -16.61
C ALA A 512 -15.56 -17.16 -15.79
N ARG A 513 -15.48 -17.74 -14.59
CA ARG A 513 -16.65 -17.95 -13.73
C ARG A 513 -17.31 -16.66 -13.28
N GLU A 514 -16.54 -15.63 -12.94
CA GLU A 514 -17.13 -14.33 -12.58
C GLU A 514 -17.81 -13.69 -13.79
N LEU A 515 -17.21 -13.77 -14.98
CA LEU A 515 -17.84 -13.28 -16.21
C LEU A 515 -19.15 -14.02 -16.50
N ALA A 516 -19.14 -15.35 -16.43
CA ALA A 516 -20.34 -16.19 -16.59
C ALA A 516 -21.45 -15.80 -15.60
N LYS A 517 -21.10 -15.64 -14.32
CA LYS A 517 -22.03 -15.22 -13.28
C LYS A 517 -22.67 -13.87 -13.57
N ARG A 518 -21.90 -12.90 -14.10
CA ARG A 518 -22.41 -11.56 -14.43
C ARG A 518 -23.31 -11.58 -15.67
N LEU A 519 -22.96 -12.37 -16.68
CA LEU A 519 -23.78 -12.56 -17.88
C LEU A 519 -25.11 -13.24 -17.55
N ARG A 520 -25.13 -14.27 -16.69
CA ARG A 520 -26.38 -14.90 -16.23
C ARG A 520 -27.31 -13.93 -15.54
N ARG A 521 -26.78 -13.00 -14.73
CA ARG A 521 -27.58 -11.94 -14.08
C ARG A 521 -28.18 -10.94 -15.06
N LEU A 522 -27.61 -10.81 -16.26
CA LEU A 522 -28.16 -10.00 -17.35
C LEU A 522 -29.15 -10.79 -18.23
N GLY A 523 -29.50 -12.02 -17.85
CA GLY A 523 -30.44 -12.87 -18.59
C GLY A 523 -29.83 -13.68 -19.73
N TYR A 524 -28.50 -13.79 -19.82
CA TYR A 524 -27.87 -14.70 -20.79
C TYR A 524 -27.94 -16.15 -20.31
N THR A 525 -28.24 -17.06 -21.23
CA THR A 525 -27.97 -18.49 -21.04
C THR A 525 -26.48 -18.72 -21.29
N VAL A 526 -25.74 -19.10 -20.25
CA VAL A 526 -24.27 -19.25 -20.33
C VAL A 526 -23.85 -20.70 -20.14
N PHE A 527 -23.24 -21.26 -21.17
CA PHE A 527 -22.59 -22.56 -21.15
C PHE A 527 -21.11 -22.38 -20.82
N GLU A 528 -20.65 -23.07 -19.76
CA GLU A 528 -19.24 -23.14 -19.40
C GLU A 528 -18.64 -24.38 -20.04
N GLU A 529 -17.49 -24.25 -20.70
CA GLU A 529 -16.69 -25.40 -21.14
C GLU A 529 -17.46 -26.40 -22.06
N LEU A 530 -18.40 -25.89 -22.87
CA LEU A 530 -19.19 -26.71 -23.81
C LEU A 530 -18.27 -27.43 -24.79
N ARG A 531 -18.46 -28.75 -24.93
CA ARG A 531 -17.73 -29.56 -25.91
C ARG A 531 -18.53 -29.61 -27.22
N ALA A 532 -17.97 -29.04 -28.27
CA ALA A 532 -18.52 -29.09 -29.61
C ALA A 532 -17.68 -30.05 -30.46
N PRO A 533 -18.23 -31.22 -30.87
CA PRO A 533 -17.52 -32.18 -31.70
C PRO A 533 -17.17 -31.59 -33.08
N THR A 534 -15.97 -31.89 -33.57
CA THR A 534 -15.53 -31.58 -34.94
C THR A 534 -15.29 -32.87 -35.70
N SER A 535 -14.90 -32.78 -36.98
CA SER A 535 -14.65 -33.95 -37.83
C SER A 535 -13.58 -34.89 -37.26
N THR A 536 -12.56 -34.34 -36.60
CA THR A 536 -11.37 -35.06 -36.11
C THR A 536 -11.20 -35.03 -34.59
N SER A 537 -11.90 -34.15 -33.87
CA SER A 537 -11.71 -33.92 -32.44
C SER A 537 -12.92 -33.22 -31.81
N PHE A 538 -12.71 -32.36 -30.82
CA PHE A 538 -13.71 -31.44 -30.29
C PHE A 538 -13.07 -30.09 -29.97
N ILE A 539 -13.85 -29.02 -30.06
CA ILE A 539 -13.49 -27.71 -29.56
C ILE A 539 -14.22 -27.43 -28.25
N LYS A 540 -13.55 -26.69 -27.36
CA LYS A 540 -14.03 -26.37 -26.02
C LYS A 540 -13.71 -24.91 -25.67
N PRO A 541 -14.55 -23.95 -26.07
CA PRO A 541 -14.42 -22.57 -25.59
C PRO A 541 -14.71 -22.48 -24.09
N ASP A 542 -14.13 -21.49 -23.42
CA ASP A 542 -14.38 -21.29 -21.98
C ASP A 542 -15.84 -20.98 -21.68
N LEU A 543 -16.44 -20.06 -22.44
CA LEU A 543 -17.81 -19.61 -22.28
C LEU A 543 -18.52 -19.44 -23.62
N ILE A 544 -19.79 -19.80 -23.66
CA ILE A 544 -20.72 -19.43 -24.72
C ILE A 544 -21.93 -18.77 -24.07
N ALA A 545 -22.17 -17.51 -24.39
CA ALA A 545 -23.30 -16.74 -23.88
C ALA A 545 -24.34 -16.56 -24.98
N VAL A 546 -25.55 -17.03 -24.75
CA VAL A 546 -26.67 -16.99 -25.71
C VAL A 546 -27.77 -16.07 -25.18
N ARG A 547 -28.24 -15.17 -26.04
CA ARG A 547 -29.41 -14.31 -25.80
C ARG A 547 -30.03 -13.90 -27.13
N GLU A 548 -31.35 -13.89 -27.21
CA GLU A 548 -32.09 -13.42 -28.41
C GLU A 548 -31.56 -14.07 -29.71
N ARG A 549 -31.42 -15.41 -29.70
CA ARG A 549 -30.88 -16.23 -30.82
C ARG A 549 -29.47 -15.84 -31.29
N ARG A 550 -28.73 -15.04 -30.52
CA ARG A 550 -27.32 -14.70 -30.77
C ARG A 550 -26.42 -15.37 -29.74
N ALA A 551 -25.45 -16.15 -30.23
CA ALA A 551 -24.40 -16.75 -29.41
C ALA A 551 -23.11 -15.93 -29.47
N THR A 552 -22.50 -15.69 -28.32
CA THR A 552 -21.17 -15.09 -28.21
C THR A 552 -20.21 -16.05 -27.54
N VAL A 553 -19.16 -16.45 -28.26
CA VAL A 553 -18.07 -17.27 -27.74
C VAL A 553 -17.06 -16.35 -27.05
N ILE A 554 -16.80 -16.59 -25.77
CA ILE A 554 -15.90 -15.78 -24.96
C ILE A 554 -14.82 -16.69 -24.38
N ASP A 555 -13.62 -16.58 -24.95
CA ASP A 555 -12.46 -17.34 -24.51
C ASP A 555 -11.54 -16.42 -23.69
N VAL A 556 -11.35 -16.74 -22.42
CA VAL A 556 -10.58 -15.94 -21.48
C VAL A 556 -9.08 -16.23 -21.69
N SER A 557 -8.23 -15.23 -21.50
CA SER A 557 -6.79 -15.45 -21.48
C SER A 557 -6.08 -14.43 -20.63
N ILE A 558 -5.15 -14.95 -19.82
CA ILE A 558 -4.27 -14.13 -19.01
C ILE A 558 -2.87 -14.16 -19.61
N VAL A 559 -2.43 -13.06 -20.21
CA VAL A 559 -1.25 -13.02 -21.10
C VAL A 559 -0.08 -12.23 -20.49
N SER A 560 1.10 -12.37 -21.10
CA SER A 560 2.23 -11.46 -20.91
C SER A 560 1.95 -10.07 -21.48
N ASP A 561 2.63 -9.05 -20.95
CA ASP A 561 2.57 -7.68 -21.48
C ASP A 561 2.94 -7.66 -22.98
N GLY A 562 2.26 -6.85 -23.80
CA GLY A 562 2.55 -6.70 -25.24
C GLY A 562 1.90 -7.74 -26.15
N ARG A 563 1.28 -8.79 -25.61
CA ARG A 563 0.74 -9.93 -26.39
C ARG A 563 -0.75 -9.82 -26.73
N GLY A 564 -1.42 -8.75 -26.31
CA GLY A 564 -2.89 -8.61 -26.42
C GLY A 564 -3.41 -8.74 -27.85
N VAL A 565 -2.80 -8.03 -28.80
CA VAL A 565 -3.22 -8.05 -30.22
C VAL A 565 -3.00 -9.42 -30.86
N THR A 566 -1.83 -10.03 -30.64
CA THR A 566 -1.50 -11.35 -31.19
C THR A 566 -2.49 -12.40 -30.71
N VAL A 567 -2.73 -12.48 -29.40
CA VAL A 567 -3.65 -13.47 -28.81
C VAL A 567 -5.11 -13.21 -29.21
N TRP A 568 -5.49 -11.94 -29.40
CA TRP A 568 -6.81 -11.59 -29.93
C TRP A 568 -7.01 -12.16 -31.34
N ASN A 569 -6.04 -11.94 -32.23
CA ASN A 569 -6.10 -12.42 -33.60
C ASN A 569 -6.05 -13.95 -33.66
N GLU A 570 -5.15 -14.60 -32.92
CA GLU A 570 -5.06 -16.06 -32.82
C GLU A 570 -6.41 -16.68 -32.38
N LYS A 571 -7.07 -16.09 -31.37
CA LYS A 571 -8.37 -16.59 -30.90
C LYS A 571 -9.50 -16.30 -31.89
N LYS A 572 -9.50 -15.12 -32.51
CA LYS A 572 -10.49 -14.78 -33.55
C LYS A 572 -10.36 -15.72 -34.75
N GLN A 573 -9.15 -15.99 -35.20
CA GLN A 573 -8.87 -16.94 -36.29
C GLN A 573 -9.25 -18.36 -35.87
N LYS A 574 -8.86 -18.79 -34.67
CA LYS A 574 -9.18 -20.13 -34.17
C LYS A 574 -10.68 -20.35 -34.12
N TYR A 575 -11.46 -19.50 -33.46
CA TYR A 575 -12.89 -19.80 -33.29
C TYR A 575 -13.73 -19.35 -34.49
N GLY A 576 -13.22 -18.44 -35.32
CA GLY A 576 -13.91 -17.95 -36.52
C GLY A 576 -13.76 -18.83 -37.76
N ALA A 577 -13.04 -19.96 -37.69
CA ALA A 577 -13.04 -20.92 -38.79
C ALA A 577 -14.41 -21.62 -38.92
N ASP A 578 -14.86 -21.85 -40.15
CA ASP A 578 -16.20 -22.35 -40.44
C ASP A 578 -16.49 -23.70 -39.77
N GLU A 579 -15.51 -24.61 -39.76
CA GLU A 579 -15.63 -25.92 -39.10
C GLU A 579 -16.03 -25.77 -37.62
N PHE A 580 -15.37 -24.85 -36.89
CA PHE A 580 -15.65 -24.67 -35.47
C PHE A 580 -16.93 -23.91 -35.21
N SER A 581 -17.27 -22.95 -36.07
CA SER A 581 -18.54 -22.23 -35.98
C SER A 581 -19.72 -23.20 -36.17
N LEU A 582 -19.65 -24.06 -37.19
CA LEU A 582 -20.64 -25.10 -37.46
C LEU A 582 -20.74 -26.12 -36.32
N ALA A 583 -19.59 -26.56 -35.77
CA ALA A 583 -19.55 -27.46 -34.63
C ALA A 583 -20.26 -26.86 -33.40
N ILE A 584 -20.00 -25.59 -33.09
CA ILE A 584 -20.62 -24.89 -31.95
C ILE A 584 -22.12 -24.73 -32.15
N ILE A 585 -22.55 -24.30 -33.34
CA ILE A 585 -23.98 -24.14 -33.66
C ILE A 585 -24.71 -25.49 -33.56
N SER A 586 -24.12 -26.56 -34.10
CA SER A 586 -24.68 -27.91 -34.04
C SER A 586 -24.81 -28.42 -32.60
N ALA A 587 -23.79 -28.18 -31.77
CA ALA A 587 -23.81 -28.55 -30.36
C ALA A 587 -24.86 -27.77 -29.56
N LEU A 588 -25.04 -26.47 -29.85
CA LEU A 588 -26.08 -25.65 -29.22
C LEU A 588 -27.48 -26.13 -29.62
N ARG A 589 -27.69 -26.44 -30.91
CA ARG A 589 -28.96 -26.97 -31.42
C ARG A 589 -29.34 -28.30 -30.78
N ALA A 590 -28.36 -29.20 -30.58
CA ALA A 590 -28.59 -30.47 -29.90
C ALA A 590 -29.06 -30.33 -28.44
N ILE A 591 -28.78 -29.19 -27.80
CA ILE A 591 -29.21 -28.87 -26.42
C ILE A 591 -30.47 -27.99 -26.42
N GLY A 592 -31.13 -27.85 -27.58
CA GLY A 592 -32.36 -27.07 -27.72
C GLY A 592 -32.15 -25.56 -27.78
N CYS A 593 -30.92 -25.09 -28.04
CA CYS A 593 -30.60 -23.67 -28.19
C CYS A 593 -30.32 -23.35 -29.65
N ASP A 594 -31.34 -22.87 -30.36
CA ASP A 594 -31.18 -22.44 -31.76
C ASP A 594 -30.66 -21.00 -31.84
N VAL A 595 -29.71 -20.77 -32.76
CA VAL A 595 -28.98 -19.51 -32.88
C VAL A 595 -28.80 -19.13 -34.34
N ASP A 596 -29.01 -17.85 -34.64
CA ASP A 596 -28.91 -17.28 -35.99
C ASP A 596 -27.50 -16.72 -36.25
N PHE A 597 -26.86 -16.20 -35.20
CA PHE A 597 -25.56 -15.53 -35.30
C PHE A 597 -24.60 -16.01 -34.22
N LEU A 598 -23.39 -16.38 -34.63
CA LEU A 598 -22.27 -16.68 -33.74
C LEU A 598 -21.22 -15.57 -33.84
N VAL A 599 -20.83 -15.01 -32.70
CA VAL A 599 -19.80 -13.96 -32.63
C VAL A 599 -18.70 -14.36 -31.66
N HIS A 600 -17.45 -14.19 -32.06
CA HIS A 600 -16.30 -14.47 -31.19
C HIS A 600 -15.82 -13.20 -30.52
N GLN A 601 -15.75 -13.17 -29.19
CA GLN A 601 -15.28 -12.01 -28.43
C GLN A 601 -14.33 -12.46 -27.30
N PRO A 602 -13.03 -12.59 -27.57
CA PRO A 602 -12.06 -13.01 -26.56
C PRO A 602 -11.97 -12.04 -25.37
N MET A 603 -11.75 -12.56 -24.17
CA MET A 603 -11.49 -11.75 -22.97
C MET A 603 -10.01 -11.85 -22.57
N ILE A 604 -9.23 -10.83 -22.92
CA ILE A 604 -7.77 -10.84 -22.73
C ILE A 604 -7.39 -9.84 -21.64
N ILE A 605 -6.65 -10.31 -20.63
CA ILE A 605 -6.13 -9.50 -19.53
C ILE A 605 -4.64 -9.82 -19.35
N SER A 606 -3.77 -8.85 -19.13
CA SER A 606 -2.39 -9.13 -18.77
C SER A 606 -2.28 -9.71 -17.35
N TYR A 607 -1.17 -10.38 -17.01
CA TYR A 607 -0.93 -10.84 -15.64
C TYR A 607 -0.87 -9.69 -14.61
N ARG A 608 -0.64 -8.45 -15.07
CA ARG A 608 -0.68 -7.22 -14.26
C ARG A 608 -2.08 -6.63 -14.10
N GLY A 609 -3.10 -7.25 -14.70
CA GLY A 609 -4.49 -6.79 -14.64
C GLY A 609 -4.81 -5.66 -15.61
N ILE A 610 -4.19 -5.64 -16.79
CA ILE A 610 -4.51 -4.68 -17.85
C ILE A 610 -5.44 -5.37 -18.84
N CYS A 611 -6.69 -4.93 -18.94
CA CYS A 611 -7.63 -5.47 -19.92
C CYS A 611 -7.30 -4.94 -21.32
N PHE A 612 -7.29 -5.82 -22.31
CA PHE A 612 -7.13 -5.42 -23.70
C PHE A 612 -8.32 -4.54 -24.15
N PRO A 613 -8.11 -3.40 -24.83
CA PRO A 613 -9.18 -2.44 -25.11
C PRO A 613 -10.37 -3.05 -25.90
N GLN A 614 -10.09 -3.93 -26.85
CA GLN A 614 -11.09 -4.61 -27.66
C GLN A 614 -11.92 -5.59 -26.81
N SER A 615 -11.29 -6.31 -25.89
CA SER A 615 -11.98 -7.16 -24.91
C SER A 615 -12.89 -6.33 -24.00
N ALA A 616 -12.42 -5.18 -23.51
CA ALA A 616 -13.23 -4.28 -22.71
C ALA A 616 -14.46 -3.78 -23.50
N LYS A 617 -14.26 -3.33 -24.74
CA LYS A 617 -15.35 -2.90 -25.63
C LYS A 617 -16.37 -4.02 -25.88
N ALA A 618 -15.89 -5.24 -26.15
CA ALA A 618 -16.73 -6.39 -26.41
C ALA A 618 -17.60 -6.77 -25.21
N VAL A 619 -17.00 -6.85 -24.02
CA VAL A 619 -17.70 -7.17 -22.78
C VAL A 619 -18.73 -6.08 -22.43
N ILE A 620 -18.41 -4.80 -22.65
CA ILE A 620 -19.36 -3.70 -22.49
C ILE A 620 -20.50 -3.80 -23.50
N GLY A 621 -20.21 -4.19 -24.74
CA GLY A 621 -21.20 -4.45 -25.79
C GLY A 621 -22.17 -5.58 -25.47
N LEU A 622 -21.83 -6.48 -24.54
CA LEU A 622 -22.73 -7.51 -23.99
C LEU A 622 -23.59 -7.00 -22.81
N GLY A 623 -23.61 -5.68 -22.58
CA GLY A 623 -24.41 -5.05 -21.51
C GLY A 623 -23.72 -5.02 -20.14
N LEU A 624 -22.46 -5.45 -20.02
CA LEU A 624 -21.75 -5.40 -18.75
C LEU A 624 -21.19 -4.00 -18.44
N SER A 625 -21.27 -3.61 -17.17
CA SER A 625 -20.79 -2.30 -16.75
C SER A 625 -19.26 -2.15 -16.85
N LYS A 626 -18.80 -0.90 -16.99
CA LYS A 626 -17.36 -0.55 -16.87
C LYS A 626 -16.73 -0.99 -15.54
N VAL A 627 -17.53 -1.03 -14.47
CA VAL A 627 -17.10 -1.52 -13.15
C VAL A 627 -16.80 -3.02 -13.21
N THR A 628 -17.62 -3.79 -13.91
CA THR A 628 -17.38 -5.23 -14.10
C THR A 628 -16.03 -5.49 -14.77
N VAL A 629 -15.68 -4.74 -15.82
CA VAL A 629 -14.38 -4.89 -16.50
C VAL A 629 -13.23 -4.64 -15.52
N SER A 630 -13.33 -3.60 -14.70
CA SER A 630 -12.35 -3.31 -13.63
C SER A 630 -12.27 -4.44 -12.60
N ASP A 631 -13.40 -4.99 -12.17
CA ASP A 631 -13.44 -6.08 -11.19
C ASP A 631 -12.75 -7.33 -11.74
N LEU A 632 -12.93 -7.63 -13.03
CA LEU A 632 -12.23 -8.73 -13.73
C LEU A 632 -10.71 -8.50 -13.76
N CYS A 633 -10.26 -7.26 -14.01
CA CYS A 633 -8.85 -6.89 -13.92
C CYS A 633 -8.28 -7.11 -12.51
N LEU A 634 -9.02 -6.70 -11.48
CA LEU A 634 -8.62 -6.90 -10.08
C LEU A 634 -8.59 -8.39 -9.71
N LEU A 635 -9.52 -9.19 -10.22
CA LEU A 635 -9.52 -10.64 -10.04
C LEU A 635 -8.28 -11.28 -10.69
N ALA A 636 -7.87 -10.82 -11.87
CA ALA A 636 -6.64 -11.26 -12.52
C ALA A 636 -5.40 -10.92 -11.66
N ILE A 637 -5.34 -9.71 -11.08
CA ILE A 637 -4.27 -9.30 -10.14
C ILE A 637 -4.24 -10.21 -8.92
N VAL A 638 -5.38 -10.41 -8.27
CA VAL A 638 -5.49 -11.28 -7.09
C VAL A 638 -5.08 -12.71 -7.43
N GLY A 639 -5.46 -13.20 -8.61
CA GLY A 639 -5.04 -14.51 -9.11
C GLY A 639 -3.54 -14.58 -9.32
N SER A 640 -2.94 -13.59 -10.00
CA SER A 640 -1.48 -13.51 -10.20
C SER A 640 -0.70 -13.47 -8.89
N LEU A 641 -1.17 -12.71 -7.90
CA LEU A 641 -0.56 -12.70 -6.56
C LEU A 641 -0.60 -14.07 -5.88
N ARG A 642 -1.70 -14.82 -6.05
CA ARG A 642 -1.81 -16.20 -5.54
C ARG A 642 -0.89 -17.15 -6.30
N THR A 643 -0.80 -17.04 -7.62
CA THR A 643 0.14 -17.81 -8.44
C THR A 643 1.58 -17.59 -7.98
N TYR A 644 1.95 -16.33 -7.72
CA TYR A 644 3.25 -15.99 -7.15
C TYR A 644 3.44 -16.59 -5.75
N ASP A 645 2.44 -16.50 -4.86
CA ASP A 645 2.53 -17.09 -3.52
C ASP A 645 2.70 -18.61 -3.56
N THR A 646 2.00 -19.29 -4.47
CA THR A 646 2.15 -20.73 -4.70
C THR A 646 3.57 -21.06 -5.15
N PHE A 647 4.13 -20.30 -6.09
CA PHE A 647 5.52 -20.47 -6.51
C PHE A 647 6.49 -20.33 -5.34
N MET A 648 6.37 -19.24 -4.58
CA MET A 648 7.26 -19.00 -3.45
C MET A 648 7.14 -20.15 -2.45
N ARG A 649 5.93 -20.54 -2.02
CA ARG A 649 5.73 -21.66 -1.08
C ARG A 649 6.24 -23.00 -1.62
N GLY A 650 6.06 -23.28 -2.90
CA GLY A 650 6.48 -24.54 -3.53
C GLY A 650 7.99 -24.66 -3.71
N THR A 651 8.73 -23.56 -3.57
CA THR A 651 10.18 -23.49 -3.79
C THR A 651 10.99 -23.25 -2.52
N TRP A 652 10.33 -23.08 -1.36
CA TRP A 652 10.97 -23.22 -0.06
C TRP A 652 10.99 -24.72 0.30
N ARG A 653 11.93 -25.46 -0.30
CA ARG A 653 12.32 -26.80 0.14
C ARG A 653 13.82 -26.83 0.35
#